data_AF-A0A8D8R6H4-F1
#
_entry.id   AF-A0A8D8R6H4-F1
#
_cell.length_a   1.000
_cell.length_b   1.000
_cell.length_c   1.000
_cell.angle_alpha   90.00
_cell.angle_beta   90.00
_cell.angle_gamma   90.00
#
_symmetry.space_group_name_H-M   'P 1'
#
loop_
_entity.id
_entity.type
_entity.pdbx_description
1 polymer ?
#
loop_
_entity_poly.entity_id
_entity_poly.type
_entity_poly.pdbx_seq_one_letter_code
_entity_poly.pdbx_strand_id
1 'polypeptide(L)'
;MLFSNNLINHYSTRRKLISVFILVSLISVVRSRDLSCANAKYFTNPGKVAVDLLKSPVNGESLKICTSRLTCCSQEQEIQVHNVIRSSYDKHLKQTLYTLSSVLKSRAHRFDGFFKELLSTSKKSFHDMFKRTYGIIYEQNSFLFTDLFEELEKYFSKGNVDLIEVMDNFFSILYQKMFTVLNAQYTFDDKYLVCVSEHMKDLKPFGDVPSKLSVQLKRSFVATRTFQQSLNVAGDIVHNMINMPISLECARSMTKMAGCPMCQGYPNLKPCYNYCANVMKGCVAFQSELDHEWNVFVDAIEKIAERLLGPFNIEMVVEPINIKISEAIMNFQENSQHVSQRVFSGCGKPILGRRKRQVSNSGRTNSRPAFPLSETIDEEEEEDEDEDEEDEDEEEEEEEEESRASAVSPSPFIPEWLLEVPEDLDVLIVERHFEDAYNLIEKTREFLNETQPSTGRESLDVSFVTEMRKKLDTRVDTLTVMLTKELKVTPEKSLQGGLRSARPFIRVLNQLNKASLSCDLFLALCSSILRAQLKRVRRDGPALNYVSSASTVFFTNLSLMTTELQKVAFPGTGECAAAFVVWATREFNLFVSYVIRELFVTQSSLSSLSPCIAAVSTKCDQLTSLGLDLRYLLDGALRGPLTKALKETRDKLTDTIKLRCSEDKWKPFNLNNRQQRDKFLAEFSEAGLTSMTSYLTGDCWLRLSNNTILFTRLYLSLLQDCFQLATSELLYSIEDTLYVVMQHQLKHVDASLRNDQLADEREFIVQNADFILNNLLTLCENKFEQHFQFKSKKLAQVKKEFQHLA
;
A
#
# COMPACT_ATOMS: atom_id res chain seq x y z
N MET A 1 -61.26 -18.05 -44.06
CA MET A 1 -61.26 -18.99 -42.92
C MET A 1 -60.40 -18.41 -41.78
N LEU A 2 -60.93 -17.52 -40.93
CA LEU A 2 -60.09 -16.78 -39.96
C LEU A 2 -60.64 -16.63 -38.52
N PHE A 3 -61.85 -17.10 -38.21
CA PHE A 3 -62.44 -16.95 -36.86
C PHE A 3 -62.38 -18.19 -35.96
N SER A 4 -62.12 -19.39 -36.50
CA SER A 4 -62.14 -20.64 -35.70
C SER A 4 -60.87 -20.88 -34.88
N ASN A 5 -59.70 -20.39 -35.32
CA ASN A 5 -58.41 -20.77 -34.70
C ASN A 5 -58.13 -20.06 -33.35
N ASN A 6 -58.67 -18.86 -33.12
CA ASN A 6 -58.40 -18.11 -31.89
C ASN A 6 -59.11 -18.71 -30.64
N LEU A 7 -60.29 -19.32 -30.82
CA LEU A 7 -61.04 -19.96 -29.72
C LEU A 7 -60.34 -21.21 -29.17
N ILE A 8 -59.70 -22.00 -30.02
CA ILE A 8 -59.03 -23.25 -29.64
C ILE A 8 -57.79 -22.98 -28.78
N ASN A 9 -56.96 -22.00 -29.18
CA ASN A 9 -55.79 -21.61 -28.39
C ASN A 9 -56.17 -21.07 -27.00
N HIS A 10 -57.24 -20.27 -26.90
CA HIS A 10 -57.63 -19.67 -25.62
C HIS A 10 -58.07 -20.72 -24.58
N TYR A 11 -58.71 -21.81 -25.01
CA TYR A 11 -59.06 -22.95 -24.15
C TYR A 11 -57.84 -23.78 -23.72
N SER A 12 -56.88 -23.99 -24.63
CA SER A 12 -55.62 -24.68 -24.32
C SER A 12 -54.82 -23.94 -23.24
N THR A 13 -54.64 -22.63 -23.38
CA THR A 13 -53.91 -21.80 -22.41
C THR A 13 -54.63 -21.70 -21.08
N ARG A 14 -55.97 -21.56 -21.05
CA ARG A 14 -56.74 -21.60 -19.78
C ARG A 14 -56.65 -22.95 -19.08
N ARG A 15 -56.72 -24.08 -19.80
CA ARG A 15 -56.52 -25.41 -19.18
C ARG A 15 -55.12 -25.55 -18.60
N LYS A 16 -54.06 -25.14 -19.33
CA LYS A 16 -52.68 -25.16 -18.81
C LYS A 16 -52.52 -24.28 -17.56
N LEU A 17 -53.07 -23.06 -17.56
CA LEU A 17 -53.05 -22.17 -16.39
C LEU A 17 -53.80 -22.77 -15.18
N ILE A 18 -54.99 -23.33 -15.38
CA ILE A 18 -55.76 -23.98 -14.31
C ILE A 18 -55.05 -25.23 -13.79
N SER A 19 -54.48 -26.06 -14.67
CA SER A 19 -53.67 -27.22 -14.27
C SER A 19 -52.42 -26.79 -13.49
N VAL A 20 -51.73 -25.73 -13.89
CA VAL A 20 -50.58 -25.18 -13.14
C VAL A 20 -51.03 -24.58 -11.81
N PHE A 21 -52.14 -23.85 -11.74
CA PHE A 21 -52.66 -23.32 -10.48
C PHE A 21 -53.05 -24.47 -9.53
N ILE A 22 -53.73 -25.50 -10.01
CA ILE A 22 -54.08 -26.69 -9.22
C ILE A 22 -52.82 -27.45 -8.80
N LEU A 23 -51.79 -27.57 -9.66
CA LEU A 23 -50.51 -28.17 -9.28
C LEU A 23 -49.82 -27.36 -8.18
N VAL A 24 -49.74 -26.03 -8.32
CA VAL A 24 -49.14 -25.12 -7.33
C VAL A 24 -49.94 -25.14 -6.03
N SER A 25 -51.27 -25.20 -6.08
CA SER A 25 -52.11 -25.36 -4.90
C SER A 25 -51.90 -26.71 -4.20
N LEU A 26 -51.87 -27.82 -4.94
CA LEU A 26 -51.60 -29.15 -4.38
C LEU A 26 -50.16 -29.28 -3.85
N ILE A 27 -49.19 -28.64 -4.50
CA ILE A 27 -47.80 -28.53 -4.01
C ILE A 27 -47.71 -27.61 -2.78
N SER A 28 -48.58 -26.59 -2.66
CA SER A 28 -48.67 -25.78 -1.43
C SER A 28 -49.34 -26.51 -0.25
N VAL A 29 -49.96 -27.68 -0.50
CA VAL A 29 -50.44 -28.63 0.53
C VAL A 29 -49.34 -29.66 0.91
N VAL A 30 -48.10 -29.50 0.42
CA VAL A 30 -46.95 -30.29 0.91
C VAL A 30 -46.62 -29.88 2.35
N ARG A 31 -47.14 -30.68 3.29
CA ARG A 31 -46.73 -30.79 4.70
C ARG A 31 -46.47 -29.46 5.41
N SER A 32 -47.39 -29.10 6.30
CA SER A 32 -46.98 -28.64 7.63
C SER A 32 -46.02 -29.69 8.22
N ARG A 33 -44.71 -29.43 8.17
CA ARG A 33 -43.72 -30.21 8.92
C ARG A 33 -44.01 -30.00 10.39
N ASP A 34 -44.14 -31.09 11.15
CA ASP A 34 -44.29 -31.01 12.60
C ASP A 34 -43.13 -30.22 13.20
N LEU A 35 -43.45 -29.26 14.07
CA LEU A 35 -42.45 -28.35 14.65
C LEU A 35 -41.56 -29.10 15.63
N SER A 36 -40.45 -29.65 15.13
CA SER A 36 -39.54 -30.47 15.90
C SER A 36 -38.53 -29.62 16.69
N CYS A 37 -38.87 -29.35 17.94
CA CYS A 37 -37.99 -28.63 18.86
C CYS A 37 -36.82 -29.48 19.41
N ALA A 38 -36.75 -30.77 19.04
CA ALA A 38 -35.72 -31.70 19.54
C ALA A 38 -34.27 -31.25 19.27
N ASN A 39 -34.05 -30.51 18.18
CA ASN A 39 -32.74 -29.98 17.78
C ASN A 39 -32.52 -28.50 18.17
N ALA A 40 -33.46 -27.88 18.88
CA ALA A 40 -33.44 -26.44 19.17
C ALA A 40 -32.55 -26.10 20.39
N LYS A 41 -31.22 -26.19 20.22
CA LYS A 41 -30.25 -25.69 21.22
C LYS A 41 -29.55 -24.44 20.74
N TYR A 42 -29.62 -23.37 21.53
CA TYR A 42 -29.00 -22.09 21.20
C TYR A 42 -27.60 -21.98 21.81
N PHE A 43 -26.57 -22.07 20.97
CA PHE A 43 -25.16 -21.83 21.31
C PHE A 43 -24.65 -20.63 20.52
N THR A 44 -24.02 -19.65 21.20
CA THR A 44 -23.53 -18.42 20.54
C THR A 44 -22.02 -18.39 20.31
N ASN A 45 -21.26 -19.26 20.99
CA ASN A 45 -19.87 -19.62 20.69
C ASN A 45 -19.48 -20.84 21.55
N PRO A 46 -18.41 -21.57 21.23
CA PRO A 46 -17.89 -22.61 22.12
C PRO A 46 -17.36 -21.98 23.42
N GLY A 47 -18.12 -22.09 24.51
CA GLY A 47 -17.62 -21.81 25.87
C GLY A 47 -18.59 -21.21 26.89
N LYS A 48 -19.69 -20.53 26.50
CA LYS A 48 -20.64 -19.94 27.48
C LYS A 48 -22.10 -19.93 27.02
N VAL A 49 -22.99 -20.05 28.02
CA VAL A 49 -24.46 -19.93 28.02
C VAL A 49 -25.15 -20.57 26.81
N ALA A 50 -25.53 -21.84 26.99
CA ALA A 50 -26.62 -22.42 26.21
C ALA A 50 -27.96 -21.92 26.76
N VAL A 51 -28.88 -21.50 25.88
CA VAL A 51 -30.30 -21.41 26.23
C VAL A 51 -30.94 -22.71 25.77
N ASP A 52 -31.26 -23.61 26.70
CA ASP A 52 -32.03 -24.81 26.41
C ASP A 52 -33.49 -24.41 26.16
N LEU A 53 -33.98 -24.68 24.95
CA LEU A 53 -35.35 -24.36 24.52
C LEU A 53 -36.31 -25.51 24.87
N LEU A 54 -37.62 -25.30 24.67
CA LEU A 54 -38.63 -26.32 24.97
C LEU A 54 -38.44 -27.55 24.06
N LYS A 55 -38.59 -28.76 24.62
CA LYS A 55 -38.42 -30.02 23.88
C LYS A 55 -39.60 -30.36 22.96
N SER A 56 -40.72 -29.68 23.16
CA SER A 56 -41.99 -29.84 22.43
C SER A 56 -42.58 -28.47 22.07
N PRO A 57 -43.27 -28.34 20.93
CA PRO A 57 -43.85 -27.07 20.52
C PRO A 57 -45.02 -26.65 21.42
N VAL A 58 -45.15 -25.35 21.66
CA VAL A 58 -46.25 -24.71 22.42
C VAL A 58 -46.88 -23.58 21.60
N ASN A 59 -48.02 -23.03 22.05
CA ASN A 59 -48.65 -21.87 21.40
C ASN A 59 -47.80 -20.60 21.62
N GLY A 60 -47.52 -19.87 20.54
CA GLY A 60 -46.68 -18.66 20.53
C GLY A 60 -47.39 -17.35 20.84
N GLU A 61 -48.68 -17.34 21.16
CA GLU A 61 -49.46 -16.13 21.53
C GLU A 61 -48.88 -15.31 22.70
N SER A 62 -48.00 -15.89 23.52
CA SER A 62 -47.31 -15.21 24.64
C SER A 62 -46.03 -14.46 24.25
N LEU A 63 -45.57 -14.58 23.00
CA LEU A 63 -44.32 -13.99 22.52
C LEU A 63 -44.49 -12.55 22.04
N LYS A 64 -43.47 -11.72 22.27
CA LYS A 64 -43.49 -10.27 22.04
C LYS A 64 -42.65 -9.81 20.84
N ILE A 65 -41.78 -10.67 20.32
CA ILE A 65 -40.88 -10.38 19.19
C ILE A 65 -41.07 -11.42 18.07
N CYS A 66 -41.13 -12.70 18.44
CA CYS A 66 -41.25 -13.82 17.51
C CYS A 66 -42.72 -14.14 17.19
N THR A 67 -43.15 -13.73 16.01
CA THR A 67 -44.52 -13.92 15.51
C THR A 67 -44.69 -15.31 14.89
N SER A 68 -45.21 -16.29 15.65
CA SER A 68 -45.43 -17.68 15.18
C SER A 68 -46.53 -18.38 15.99
N ARG A 69 -47.40 -19.16 15.32
CA ARG A 69 -48.52 -19.86 15.99
C ARG A 69 -48.06 -21.00 16.90
N LEU A 70 -47.03 -21.74 16.47
CA LEU A 70 -46.33 -22.73 17.27
C LEU A 70 -44.88 -22.29 17.44
N THR A 71 -44.31 -22.54 18.62
CA THR A 71 -42.96 -22.09 19.01
C THR A 71 -42.26 -23.12 19.89
N CYS A 72 -40.92 -23.12 19.84
CA CYS A 72 -40.03 -23.85 20.76
C CYS A 72 -39.55 -22.97 21.94
N CYS A 73 -39.95 -21.70 22.00
CA CYS A 73 -39.55 -20.74 23.04
C CYS A 73 -40.74 -20.35 23.93
N SER A 74 -40.53 -20.33 25.24
CA SER A 74 -41.38 -19.60 26.20
C SER A 74 -41.09 -18.09 26.15
N GLN A 75 -41.97 -17.27 26.76
CA GLN A 75 -41.75 -15.83 26.92
C GLN A 75 -40.44 -15.52 27.69
N GLU A 76 -40.05 -16.36 28.66
CA GLU A 76 -38.79 -16.19 29.39
C GLU A 76 -37.58 -16.50 28.50
N GLN A 77 -37.64 -17.60 27.73
CA GLN A 77 -36.58 -17.96 26.77
C GLN A 77 -36.43 -16.91 25.66
N GLU A 78 -37.52 -16.28 25.20
CA GLU A 78 -37.46 -15.15 24.26
C GLU A 78 -36.68 -13.96 24.86
N ILE A 79 -36.92 -13.63 26.13
CA ILE A 79 -36.19 -12.57 26.85
C ILE A 79 -34.70 -12.94 27.03
N GLN A 80 -34.40 -14.20 27.36
CA GLN A 80 -33.02 -14.70 27.47
C GLN A 80 -32.29 -14.61 26.11
N VAL A 81 -32.91 -15.08 25.02
CA VAL A 81 -32.36 -15.00 23.65
C VAL A 81 -32.16 -13.54 23.22
N HIS A 82 -33.14 -12.66 23.50
CA HIS A 82 -33.04 -11.21 23.23
C HIS A 82 -31.82 -10.58 23.93
N ASN A 83 -31.66 -10.85 25.23
CA ASN A 83 -30.55 -10.31 26.02
C ASN A 83 -29.19 -10.82 25.53
N VAL A 84 -29.08 -12.10 25.16
CA VAL A 84 -27.84 -12.68 24.62
C VAL A 84 -27.51 -12.10 23.23
N ILE A 85 -28.49 -11.94 22.34
CA ILE A 85 -28.28 -11.31 21.01
C ILE A 85 -27.83 -9.85 21.18
N ARG A 86 -28.53 -9.08 22.03
CA ARG A 86 -28.17 -7.69 22.36
C ARG A 86 -26.74 -7.60 22.89
N SER A 87 -26.36 -8.43 23.86
CA SER A 87 -25.03 -8.42 24.47
C SER A 87 -23.92 -8.86 23.49
N SER A 88 -24.21 -9.84 22.61
CA SER A 88 -23.28 -10.29 21.58
C SER A 88 -22.97 -9.18 20.56
N TYR A 89 -24.01 -8.48 20.07
CA TYR A 89 -23.83 -7.34 19.17
C TYR A 89 -23.13 -6.16 19.86
N ASP A 90 -23.53 -5.81 21.09
CA ASP A 90 -22.90 -4.76 21.91
C ASP A 90 -21.39 -4.97 22.02
N LYS A 91 -20.99 -6.19 22.38
CA LYS A 91 -19.58 -6.58 22.48
C LYS A 91 -18.85 -6.46 21.13
N HIS A 92 -19.45 -6.91 20.03
CA HIS A 92 -18.80 -6.91 18.72
C HIS A 92 -18.66 -5.49 18.13
N LEU A 93 -19.68 -4.65 18.28
CA LEU A 93 -19.64 -3.24 17.89
C LEU A 93 -18.59 -2.47 18.71
N LYS A 94 -18.60 -2.62 20.04
CA LYS A 94 -17.62 -1.98 20.93
C LYS A 94 -16.20 -2.46 20.67
N GLN A 95 -16.00 -3.75 20.40
CA GLN A 95 -14.68 -4.29 20.03
C GLN A 95 -14.17 -3.65 18.72
N THR A 96 -15.03 -3.54 17.70
CA THR A 96 -14.66 -2.93 16.41
C THR A 96 -14.30 -1.44 16.54
N LEU A 97 -15.15 -0.66 17.23
CA LEU A 97 -14.90 0.77 17.50
C LEU A 97 -13.65 0.98 18.37
N TYR A 98 -13.45 0.16 19.40
CA TYR A 98 -12.26 0.20 20.24
C TYR A 98 -10.98 -0.08 19.43
N THR A 99 -10.99 -1.06 18.53
CA THR A 99 -9.85 -1.34 17.65
C THR A 99 -9.54 -0.15 16.74
N LEU A 100 -10.54 0.49 16.12
CA LEU A 100 -10.35 1.68 15.28
C LEU A 100 -9.79 2.87 16.08
N SER A 101 -10.41 3.20 17.23
CA SER A 101 -9.95 4.24 18.15
C SER A 101 -8.50 4.02 18.62
N SER A 102 -8.17 2.77 19.00
CA SER A 102 -6.83 2.38 19.44
C SER A 102 -5.78 2.53 18.33
N VAL A 103 -6.12 2.14 17.08
CA VAL A 103 -5.23 2.35 15.93
C VAL A 103 -4.98 3.84 15.68
N LEU A 104 -6.02 4.68 15.64
CA LEU A 104 -5.88 6.12 15.40
C LEU A 104 -5.01 6.80 16.45
N LYS A 105 -5.27 6.56 17.75
CA LYS A 105 -4.45 7.09 18.86
C LYS A 105 -3.02 6.56 18.84
N SER A 106 -2.82 5.28 18.52
CA SER A 106 -1.48 4.70 18.38
C SER A 106 -0.66 5.36 17.26
N ARG A 107 -1.30 5.69 16.13
CA ARG A 107 -0.64 6.43 15.04
C ARG A 107 -0.34 7.88 15.44
N ALA A 108 -1.27 8.57 16.09
CA ALA A 108 -1.07 9.94 16.58
C ALA A 108 0.11 10.03 17.60
N HIS A 109 0.20 9.09 18.55
CA HIS A 109 1.31 9.03 19.50
C HIS A 109 2.65 8.66 18.85
N ARG A 110 2.66 7.74 17.87
CA ARG A 110 3.90 7.40 17.14
C ARG A 110 4.43 8.57 16.32
N PHE A 111 3.54 9.37 15.73
CA PHE A 111 3.89 10.54 14.94
C PHE A 111 4.38 11.71 15.82
N ASP A 112 3.74 11.92 16.97
CA ASP A 112 4.21 12.83 18.03
C ASP A 112 5.63 12.49 18.53
N GLY A 113 5.91 11.19 18.77
CA GLY A 113 7.23 10.72 19.17
C GLY A 113 8.30 10.96 18.10
N PHE A 114 8.01 10.59 16.84
CA PHE A 114 8.91 10.83 15.70
C PHE A 114 9.27 12.32 15.56
N PHE A 115 8.28 13.22 15.63
CA PHE A 115 8.54 14.65 15.50
C PHE A 115 9.45 15.20 16.61
N LYS A 116 9.26 14.75 17.86
CA LYS A 116 10.12 15.14 18.99
C LYS A 116 11.55 14.63 18.85
N GLU A 117 11.72 13.40 18.35
CA GLU A 117 13.03 12.81 18.07
C GLU A 117 13.76 13.56 16.94
N LEU A 118 13.05 13.90 15.85
CA LEU A 118 13.56 14.73 14.75
C LEU A 118 14.02 16.12 15.24
N LEU A 119 13.17 16.83 15.99
CA LEU A 119 13.47 18.19 16.45
C LEU A 119 14.63 18.21 17.48
N SER A 120 14.70 17.22 18.37
CA SER A 120 15.82 17.05 19.30
C SER A 120 17.13 16.71 18.58
N THR A 121 17.07 15.87 17.54
CA THR A 121 18.22 15.52 16.70
C THR A 121 18.72 16.72 15.90
N SER A 122 17.81 17.54 15.36
CA SER A 122 18.15 18.82 14.70
C SER A 122 18.78 19.82 15.67
N LYS A 123 18.19 20.03 16.86
CA LYS A 123 18.77 20.89 17.93
C LYS A 123 20.21 20.50 18.28
N LYS A 124 20.49 19.19 18.36
CA LYS A 124 21.86 18.68 18.58
C LYS A 124 22.77 18.87 17.36
N SER A 125 22.32 18.51 16.15
CA SER A 125 23.06 18.67 14.90
C SER A 125 23.43 20.13 14.63
N PHE A 126 22.52 21.04 14.96
CA PHE A 126 22.76 22.49 14.95
C PHE A 126 23.90 22.88 15.88
N HIS A 127 23.84 22.48 17.15
CA HIS A 127 24.87 22.78 18.14
C HIS A 127 26.25 22.21 17.74
N ASP A 128 26.29 20.94 17.34
CA ASP A 128 27.52 20.25 16.94
C ASP A 128 28.15 20.87 15.68
N MET A 129 27.36 21.35 14.72
CA MET A 129 27.84 22.09 13.55
C MET A 129 28.35 23.48 13.95
N PHE A 130 27.52 24.30 14.60
CA PHE A 130 27.84 25.70 14.86
C PHE A 130 29.01 25.87 15.84
N LYS A 131 29.17 24.93 16.79
CA LYS A 131 30.34 24.86 17.67
C LYS A 131 31.65 24.54 16.93
N ARG A 132 31.59 23.79 15.82
CA ARG A 132 32.77 23.53 14.97
C ARG A 132 33.07 24.70 14.03
N THR A 133 32.04 25.31 13.44
CA THR A 133 32.19 26.37 12.44
C THR A 133 32.51 27.74 13.04
N TYR A 134 31.80 28.13 14.11
CA TYR A 134 31.87 29.48 14.71
C TYR A 134 32.50 29.50 16.11
N GLY A 135 32.73 28.34 16.72
CA GLY A 135 33.43 28.19 17.99
C GLY A 135 32.84 29.03 19.12
N ILE A 136 33.72 29.72 19.84
CA ILE A 136 33.39 30.52 21.04
C ILE A 136 32.36 31.62 20.75
N ILE A 137 32.33 32.17 19.53
CA ILE A 137 31.37 33.22 19.14
C ILE A 137 29.93 32.68 19.16
N TYR A 138 29.74 31.42 18.72
CA TYR A 138 28.47 30.73 18.85
C TYR A 138 28.18 30.35 20.30
N GLU A 139 29.14 29.80 21.05
CA GLU A 139 28.90 29.39 22.45
C GLU A 139 28.41 30.57 23.32
N GLN A 140 28.97 31.77 23.13
CA GLN A 140 28.55 33.01 23.82
C GLN A 140 27.12 33.47 23.46
N ASN A 141 26.55 33.01 22.35
CA ASN A 141 25.22 33.39 21.86
C ASN A 141 24.28 32.18 21.68
N SER A 142 24.66 31.01 22.21
CA SER A 142 23.97 29.73 21.97
C SER A 142 22.55 29.68 22.54
N PHE A 143 22.23 30.54 23.51
CA PHE A 143 20.88 30.71 24.07
C PHE A 143 19.86 31.08 22.98
N LEU A 144 20.17 32.05 22.11
CA LEU A 144 19.25 32.52 21.05
C LEU A 144 18.72 31.39 20.15
N PHE A 145 19.58 30.42 19.83
CA PHE A 145 19.22 29.26 19.03
C PHE A 145 18.50 28.18 19.87
N THR A 146 18.84 28.07 21.16
CA THR A 146 18.18 27.17 22.11
C THR A 146 16.73 27.61 22.35
N ASP A 147 16.52 28.91 22.58
CA ASP A 147 15.23 29.58 22.72
C ASP A 147 14.35 29.37 21.47
N LEU A 148 14.93 29.51 20.27
CA LEU A 148 14.23 29.23 19.01
C LEU A 148 13.71 27.78 18.96
N PHE A 149 14.54 26.78 19.24
CA PHE A 149 14.10 25.38 19.25
C PHE A 149 13.03 25.13 20.34
N GLU A 150 13.09 25.81 21.48
CA GLU A 150 12.07 25.70 22.54
C GLU A 150 10.74 26.34 22.18
N GLU A 151 10.73 27.47 21.46
CA GLU A 151 9.51 28.03 20.88
C GLU A 151 8.92 27.14 19.77
N LEU A 152 9.75 26.44 18.99
CA LEU A 152 9.30 25.43 18.02
C LEU A 152 8.68 24.19 18.72
N GLU A 153 9.29 23.67 19.78
CA GLU A 153 8.76 22.59 20.62
C GLU A 153 7.43 23.00 21.29
N LYS A 154 7.36 24.23 21.79
CA LYS A 154 6.19 24.86 22.43
C LYS A 154 5.07 25.14 21.43
N TYR A 155 5.39 25.53 20.18
CA TYR A 155 4.40 25.61 19.11
C TYR A 155 3.80 24.24 18.81
N PHE A 156 4.62 23.22 18.55
CA PHE A 156 4.10 21.88 18.24
C PHE A 156 3.21 21.35 19.37
N SER A 157 3.63 21.55 20.62
CA SER A 157 2.89 21.10 21.82
C SER A 157 1.60 21.90 22.07
N LYS A 158 1.68 23.24 22.15
CA LYS A 158 0.56 24.11 22.59
C LYS A 158 -0.12 24.85 21.43
N GLY A 159 0.64 25.35 20.46
CA GLY A 159 0.14 26.04 19.26
C GLY A 159 -0.29 27.50 19.46
N ASN A 160 -0.14 28.05 20.67
CA ASN A 160 -0.47 29.44 21.00
C ASN A 160 0.77 30.35 20.86
N VAL A 161 1.37 30.34 19.68
CA VAL A 161 2.60 31.06 19.27
C VAL A 161 2.49 31.31 17.77
N ASP A 162 2.78 32.51 17.25
CA ASP A 162 2.96 32.68 15.80
C ASP A 162 4.43 32.44 15.42
N LEU A 163 4.65 31.45 14.54
CA LEU A 163 5.96 31.10 14.02
C LEU A 163 6.60 32.21 13.18
N ILE A 164 5.82 33.12 12.57
CA ILE A 164 6.41 34.29 11.87
C ILE A 164 7.03 35.24 12.90
N GLU A 165 6.28 35.58 13.95
CA GLU A 165 6.76 36.50 15.01
C GLU A 165 8.00 35.94 15.73
N VAL A 166 8.03 34.63 16.02
CA VAL A 166 9.21 33.96 16.59
C VAL A 166 10.42 34.07 15.67
N MET A 167 10.26 33.80 14.37
CA MET A 167 11.37 33.84 13.42
C MET A 167 11.85 35.28 13.14
N ASP A 168 10.93 36.24 13.01
CA ASP A 168 11.27 37.66 12.83
C ASP A 168 12.03 38.21 14.05
N ASN A 169 11.58 37.88 15.26
CA ASN A 169 12.30 38.23 16.50
C ASN A 169 13.67 37.54 16.58
N PHE A 170 13.77 36.25 16.24
CA PHE A 170 15.02 35.51 16.20
C PHE A 170 16.03 36.16 15.24
N PHE A 171 15.63 36.47 14.00
CA PHE A 171 16.53 37.10 13.03
C PHE A 171 16.85 38.56 13.40
N SER A 172 15.93 39.30 14.02
CA SER A 172 16.21 40.65 14.55
C SER A 172 17.30 40.64 15.62
N ILE A 173 17.21 39.73 16.60
CA ILE A 173 18.23 39.58 17.65
C ILE A 173 19.54 39.06 17.02
N LEU A 174 19.47 38.10 16.10
CA LEU A 174 20.65 37.60 15.38
C LEU A 174 21.38 38.72 14.63
N TYR A 175 20.66 39.63 13.97
CA TYR A 175 21.23 40.78 13.27
C TYR A 175 21.94 41.73 14.24
N GLN A 176 21.33 42.08 15.37
CA GLN A 176 22.00 42.90 16.40
C GLN A 176 23.30 42.23 16.92
N LYS A 177 23.31 40.91 17.10
CA LYS A 177 24.51 40.16 17.53
C LYS A 177 25.58 40.05 16.43
N MET A 178 25.21 39.78 15.19
CA MET A 178 26.16 39.72 14.07
C MET A 178 26.74 41.11 13.77
N PHE A 179 25.94 42.17 13.83
CA PHE A 179 26.38 43.55 13.64
C PHE A 179 27.38 44.01 14.70
N THR A 180 27.14 43.67 15.98
CA THR A 180 28.06 44.01 17.09
C THR A 180 29.35 43.20 17.06
N VAL A 181 29.31 41.91 16.70
CA VAL A 181 30.51 41.08 16.53
C VAL A 181 31.37 41.57 15.37
N LEU A 182 30.77 41.87 14.21
CA LEU A 182 31.51 42.30 13.02
C LEU A 182 32.09 43.72 13.17
N ASN A 183 31.35 44.63 13.81
CA ASN A 183 31.77 46.00 14.06
C ASN A 183 32.40 46.20 15.45
N ALA A 184 33.02 45.17 16.05
CA ALA A 184 33.60 45.20 17.41
C ALA A 184 34.73 46.23 17.68
N GLN A 185 35.07 47.05 16.67
CA GLN A 185 35.92 48.24 16.81
C GLN A 185 35.17 49.44 17.42
N TYR A 186 33.84 49.40 17.42
CA TYR A 186 32.94 50.45 17.90
C TYR A 186 32.16 50.00 19.14
N THR A 187 31.69 50.96 19.93
CA THR A 187 30.78 50.73 21.06
C THR A 187 29.37 51.17 20.71
N PHE A 188 28.41 50.28 20.92
CA PHE A 188 26.99 50.49 20.65
C PHE A 188 26.19 50.47 21.97
N ASP A 189 25.22 51.37 22.12
CA ASP A 189 24.22 51.34 23.19
C ASP A 189 22.90 50.75 22.68
N ASP A 190 22.01 50.37 23.60
CA ASP A 190 20.79 49.63 23.27
C ASP A 190 19.87 50.40 22.30
N LYS A 191 19.87 51.75 22.36
CA LYS A 191 19.09 52.59 21.43
C LYS A 191 19.61 52.48 20.00
N TYR A 192 20.93 52.43 19.84
CA TYR A 192 21.55 52.22 18.54
C TYR A 192 21.20 50.83 18.00
N LEU A 193 21.18 49.80 18.85
CA LEU A 193 20.80 48.44 18.43
C LEU A 193 19.32 48.30 18.03
N VAL A 194 18.42 49.09 18.64
CA VAL A 194 17.03 49.22 18.16
C VAL A 194 17.01 49.83 16.75
N CYS A 195 17.69 50.94 16.52
CA CYS A 195 17.79 51.57 15.18
C CYS A 195 18.41 50.63 14.13
N VAL A 196 19.42 49.83 14.50
CA VAL A 196 19.97 48.77 13.64
C VAL A 196 18.86 47.81 13.20
N SER A 197 18.02 47.33 14.13
CA SER A 197 16.93 46.40 13.80
C SER A 197 15.78 47.03 13.00
N GLU A 198 15.54 48.33 13.10
CA GLU A 198 14.52 49.02 12.29
C GLU A 198 14.88 48.95 10.79
N HIS A 199 16.13 49.22 10.44
CA HIS A 199 16.64 49.12 9.05
C HIS A 199 16.76 47.69 8.50
N MET A 200 16.48 46.65 9.30
CA MET A 200 16.61 45.25 8.87
C MET A 200 15.71 44.91 7.67
N LYS A 201 14.50 45.48 7.63
CA LYS A 201 13.50 45.17 6.59
C LYS A 201 13.89 45.73 5.21
N ASP A 202 14.51 46.91 5.19
CA ASP A 202 14.94 47.59 3.97
C ASP A 202 16.26 47.01 3.43
N LEU A 203 17.20 46.72 4.34
CA LEU A 203 18.54 46.25 3.98
C LEU A 203 18.62 44.74 3.70
N LYS A 204 17.62 43.96 4.15
CA LYS A 204 17.55 42.49 4.03
C LYS A 204 18.91 41.82 4.26
N PRO A 205 19.56 42.05 5.42
CA PRO A 205 20.99 41.78 5.61
C PRO A 205 21.38 40.30 5.61
N PHE A 206 20.40 39.39 5.56
CA PHE A 206 20.56 37.93 5.45
C PHE A 206 20.12 37.38 4.07
N GLY A 207 19.84 38.26 3.10
CA GLY A 207 19.17 37.91 1.84
C GLY A 207 17.69 37.58 2.05
N ASP A 208 17.17 36.64 1.25
CA ASP A 208 15.78 36.18 1.34
C ASP A 208 15.56 34.97 2.27
N VAL A 209 16.64 34.44 2.85
CA VAL A 209 16.61 33.27 3.73
C VAL A 209 15.61 33.42 4.89
N PRO A 210 15.51 34.57 5.60
CA PRO A 210 14.53 34.72 6.67
C PRO A 210 13.08 34.53 6.18
N SER A 211 12.69 35.14 5.05
CA SER A 211 11.31 35.06 4.57
C SER A 211 10.98 33.66 4.02
N LYS A 212 11.91 33.04 3.28
CA LYS A 212 11.77 31.65 2.79
C LYS A 212 11.65 30.66 3.95
N LEU A 213 12.56 30.72 4.92
CA LEU A 213 12.60 29.79 6.04
C LEU A 213 11.38 29.93 6.96
N SER A 214 10.95 31.15 7.29
CA SER A 214 9.76 31.40 8.12
C SER A 214 8.47 30.83 7.49
N VAL A 215 8.29 31.01 6.17
CA VAL A 215 7.11 30.48 5.45
C VAL A 215 7.16 28.96 5.33
N GLN A 216 8.33 28.37 5.08
CA GLN A 216 8.51 26.91 5.04
C GLN A 216 8.26 26.28 6.42
N LEU A 217 8.87 26.81 7.48
CA LEU A 217 8.64 26.36 8.86
C LEU A 217 7.16 26.45 9.23
N LYS A 218 6.50 27.61 9.02
CA LYS A 218 5.07 27.77 9.36
C LYS A 218 4.20 26.75 8.63
N ARG A 219 4.39 26.55 7.33
CA ARG A 219 3.59 25.57 6.54
C ARG A 219 3.81 24.14 7.01
N SER A 220 5.06 23.72 7.23
CA SER A 220 5.39 22.35 7.66
C SER A 220 4.97 22.07 9.11
N PHE A 221 5.20 22.99 10.05
CA PHE A 221 4.80 22.83 11.45
C PHE A 221 3.27 22.84 11.62
N VAL A 222 2.54 23.72 10.91
CA VAL A 222 1.07 23.71 10.89
C VAL A 222 0.57 22.35 10.38
N ALA A 223 1.01 21.90 9.21
CA ALA A 223 0.56 20.64 8.62
C ALA A 223 0.87 19.43 9.53
N THR A 224 2.07 19.39 10.11
CA THR A 224 2.52 18.30 10.99
C THR A 224 1.71 18.26 12.29
N ARG A 225 1.50 19.42 12.93
CA ARG A 225 0.67 19.53 14.14
C ARG A 225 -0.78 19.17 13.85
N THR A 226 -1.38 19.72 12.79
CA THR A 226 -2.78 19.42 12.42
C THR A 226 -2.96 17.93 12.13
N PHE A 227 -2.07 17.29 11.36
CA PHE A 227 -2.14 15.85 11.10
C PHE A 227 -2.12 15.00 12.39
N GLN A 228 -1.21 15.34 13.32
CA GLN A 228 -1.12 14.69 14.64
C GLN A 228 -2.42 14.86 15.45
N GLN A 229 -2.93 16.09 15.52
CA GLN A 229 -4.11 16.43 16.33
C GLN A 229 -5.39 15.84 15.75
N SER A 230 -5.58 15.90 14.43
CA SER A 230 -6.73 15.33 13.73
C SER A 230 -6.83 13.81 13.93
N LEU A 231 -5.72 13.07 13.88
CA LEU A 231 -5.72 11.64 14.18
C LEU A 231 -6.09 11.34 15.65
N ASN A 232 -5.63 12.15 16.60
CA ASN A 232 -5.98 11.97 18.00
C ASN A 232 -7.46 12.28 18.27
N VAL A 233 -7.97 13.40 17.76
CA VAL A 233 -9.37 13.82 17.88
C VAL A 233 -10.33 12.81 17.22
N ALA A 234 -10.00 12.27 16.05
CA ALA A 234 -10.78 11.19 15.45
C ALA A 234 -10.73 9.90 16.28
N GLY A 235 -9.58 9.61 16.89
CA GLY A 235 -9.45 8.54 17.88
C GLY A 235 -10.37 8.75 19.10
N ASP A 236 -10.56 9.99 19.56
CA ASP A 236 -11.50 10.36 20.64
C ASP A 236 -12.98 10.31 20.19
N ILE A 237 -13.31 10.79 18.99
CA ILE A 237 -14.67 10.71 18.43
C ILE A 237 -15.13 9.24 18.35
N VAL A 238 -14.31 8.37 17.76
CA VAL A 238 -14.59 6.93 17.69
C VAL A 238 -14.62 6.28 19.08
N HIS A 239 -13.83 6.78 20.04
CA HIS A 239 -13.90 6.32 21.43
C HIS A 239 -15.25 6.65 22.08
N ASN A 240 -15.75 7.87 21.87
CA ASN A 240 -17.04 8.31 22.42
C ASN A 240 -18.22 7.51 21.86
N MET A 241 -18.14 7.06 20.59
CA MET A 241 -19.14 6.17 19.99
C MET A 241 -19.30 4.83 20.72
N ILE A 242 -18.26 4.33 21.41
CA ILE A 242 -18.31 3.07 22.19
C ILE A 242 -19.38 3.15 23.30
N ASN A 243 -19.67 4.35 23.80
CA ASN A 243 -20.63 4.57 24.89
C ASN A 243 -22.09 4.71 24.43
N MET A 244 -22.37 4.72 23.12
CA MET A 244 -23.75 4.80 22.62
C MET A 244 -24.54 3.51 22.91
N PRO A 245 -25.74 3.59 23.55
CA PRO A 245 -26.54 2.42 23.85
C PRO A 245 -27.32 1.92 22.64
N ILE A 246 -27.39 0.59 22.46
CA ILE A 246 -28.23 -0.03 21.43
C ILE A 246 -29.71 0.32 21.67
N SER A 247 -30.38 0.84 20.63
CA SER A 247 -31.80 1.17 20.66
C SER A 247 -32.66 -0.08 20.84
N LEU A 248 -33.81 0.06 21.51
CA LEU A 248 -34.72 -1.06 21.77
C LEU A 248 -35.24 -1.69 20.47
N GLU A 249 -35.45 -0.89 19.43
CA GLU A 249 -35.97 -1.36 18.14
C GLU A 249 -34.91 -2.07 17.29
N CYS A 250 -33.64 -1.64 17.36
CA CYS A 250 -32.52 -2.43 16.85
C CYS A 250 -32.44 -3.79 17.56
N ALA A 251 -32.48 -3.81 18.90
CA ALA A 251 -32.41 -5.05 19.67
C ALA A 251 -33.56 -6.02 19.34
N ARG A 252 -34.79 -5.50 19.15
CA ARG A 252 -35.94 -6.29 18.66
C ARG A 252 -35.71 -6.82 17.25
N SER A 253 -35.28 -5.96 16.32
CA SER A 253 -35.06 -6.32 14.91
C SER A 253 -33.96 -7.38 14.73
N MET A 254 -32.84 -7.27 15.45
CA MET A 254 -31.81 -8.32 15.51
C MET A 254 -32.34 -9.63 16.12
N THR A 255 -33.18 -9.55 17.16
CA THR A 255 -33.81 -10.74 17.75
C THR A 255 -34.75 -11.42 16.77
N LYS A 256 -35.53 -10.64 16.02
CA LYS A 256 -36.40 -11.12 14.94
C LYS A 256 -35.62 -11.79 13.80
N MET A 257 -34.45 -11.25 13.47
CA MET A 257 -33.57 -11.73 12.41
C MET A 257 -32.79 -13.00 12.78
N ALA A 258 -32.19 -13.04 13.97
CA ALA A 258 -31.21 -14.07 14.36
C ALA A 258 -31.70 -15.02 15.47
N GLY A 259 -32.67 -14.60 16.29
CA GLY A 259 -33.23 -15.39 17.39
C GLY A 259 -34.49 -16.16 17.00
N CYS A 260 -35.45 -15.50 16.35
CA CYS A 260 -36.74 -16.14 16.04
C CYS A 260 -36.69 -17.39 15.14
N PRO A 261 -35.73 -17.58 14.21
CA PRO A 261 -35.54 -18.87 13.54
C PRO A 261 -35.31 -20.05 14.50
N MET A 262 -34.64 -19.83 15.65
CA MET A 262 -34.49 -20.83 16.71
C MET A 262 -35.84 -21.22 17.31
N CYS A 263 -36.66 -20.22 17.66
CA CYS A 263 -38.00 -20.41 18.21
C CYS A 263 -38.96 -21.06 17.20
N GLN A 264 -38.70 -20.90 15.90
CA GLN A 264 -39.41 -21.55 14.80
C GLN A 264 -38.88 -22.95 14.45
N GLY A 265 -37.94 -23.51 15.23
CA GLY A 265 -37.38 -24.85 15.01
C GLY A 265 -36.37 -24.97 13.86
N TYR A 266 -35.83 -23.84 13.39
CA TYR A 266 -34.85 -23.77 12.30
C TYR A 266 -33.47 -23.28 12.81
N PRO A 267 -32.77 -24.03 13.68
CA PRO A 267 -31.59 -23.53 14.39
C PRO A 267 -30.38 -23.19 13.49
N ASN A 268 -30.31 -23.80 12.30
CA ASN A 268 -29.22 -23.60 11.34
C ASN A 268 -29.55 -22.55 10.25
N LEU A 269 -30.76 -21.97 10.26
CA LEU A 269 -31.19 -21.01 9.23
C LEU A 269 -30.53 -19.64 9.46
N LYS A 270 -29.65 -19.24 8.54
CA LYS A 270 -29.05 -17.90 8.54
C LYS A 270 -30.00 -16.88 7.89
N PRO A 271 -30.00 -15.60 8.33
CA PRO A 271 -30.80 -14.55 7.70
C PRO A 271 -30.28 -14.24 6.29
N CYS A 272 -31.20 -13.91 5.38
CA CYS A 272 -30.85 -13.48 4.02
C CYS A 272 -30.00 -12.19 4.05
N TYR A 273 -29.03 -12.07 3.14
CA TYR A 273 -28.09 -10.93 3.09
C TYR A 273 -28.79 -9.56 3.12
N ASN A 274 -29.77 -9.32 2.26
CA ASN A 274 -30.51 -8.04 2.23
C ASN A 274 -31.32 -7.77 3.50
N TYR A 275 -31.86 -8.81 4.15
CA TYR A 275 -32.56 -8.66 5.43
C TYR A 275 -31.58 -8.29 6.55
N CYS A 276 -30.41 -8.94 6.56
CA CYS A 276 -29.32 -8.59 7.47
C CYS A 276 -28.84 -7.15 7.24
N ALA A 277 -28.49 -6.77 6.01
CA ALA A 277 -28.04 -5.43 5.68
C ALA A 277 -29.04 -4.34 6.12
N ASN A 278 -30.34 -4.55 5.93
CA ASN A 278 -31.38 -3.59 6.34
C ASN A 278 -31.53 -3.48 7.87
N VAL A 279 -31.50 -4.60 8.59
CA VAL A 279 -31.54 -4.60 10.07
C VAL A 279 -30.27 -3.94 10.63
N MET A 280 -29.10 -4.26 10.08
CA MET A 280 -27.83 -3.70 10.52
C MET A 280 -27.73 -2.20 10.23
N LYS A 281 -28.21 -1.72 9.07
CA LYS A 281 -28.32 -0.27 8.77
C LYS A 281 -29.19 0.45 9.80
N GLY A 282 -30.37 -0.07 10.13
CA GLY A 282 -31.21 0.49 11.20
C GLY A 282 -30.58 0.44 12.59
N CYS A 283 -29.67 -0.51 12.82
CA CYS A 283 -28.90 -0.65 14.07
C CYS A 283 -27.68 0.28 14.19
N VAL A 284 -27.16 0.83 13.08
CA VAL A 284 -26.02 1.77 13.06
C VAL A 284 -26.38 3.17 12.60
N ALA A 285 -27.68 3.51 12.57
CA ALA A 285 -28.18 4.78 12.04
C ALA A 285 -27.47 6.02 12.63
N PHE A 286 -27.37 6.09 13.97
CA PHE A 286 -26.69 7.17 14.68
C PHE A 286 -25.17 7.23 14.41
N GLN A 287 -24.53 6.11 14.06
CA GLN A 287 -23.13 6.11 13.63
C GLN A 287 -23.00 6.54 12.17
N SER A 288 -23.97 6.20 11.31
CA SER A 288 -24.00 6.63 9.89
C SER A 288 -24.30 8.11 9.68
N GLU A 289 -24.83 8.81 10.69
CA GLU A 289 -24.92 10.29 10.68
C GLU A 289 -23.54 10.96 10.57
N LEU A 290 -22.47 10.32 11.05
CA LEU A 290 -21.10 10.81 10.90
C LEU A 290 -20.47 10.43 9.54
N ASP A 291 -21.07 9.54 8.73
CA ASP A 291 -20.42 8.97 7.54
C ASP A 291 -19.98 10.06 6.53
N HIS A 292 -20.81 11.08 6.30
CA HIS A 292 -20.45 12.18 5.40
C HIS A 292 -19.25 12.99 5.92
N GLU A 293 -19.33 13.50 7.15
CA GLU A 293 -18.27 14.29 7.79
C GLU A 293 -16.98 13.48 7.97
N TRP A 294 -17.09 12.17 8.23
CA TRP A 294 -15.94 11.27 8.34
C TRP A 294 -15.21 11.09 7.02
N ASN A 295 -15.94 10.95 5.90
CA ASN A 295 -15.33 10.86 4.57
C ASN A 295 -14.68 12.21 4.18
N VAL A 296 -15.34 13.35 4.43
CA VAL A 296 -14.76 14.70 4.24
C VAL A 296 -13.49 14.90 5.10
N PHE A 297 -13.50 14.41 6.33
CA PHE A 297 -12.35 14.41 7.23
C PHE A 297 -11.20 13.53 6.74
N VAL A 298 -11.48 12.34 6.21
CA VAL A 298 -10.47 11.45 5.60
C VAL A 298 -9.84 12.11 4.38
N ASP A 299 -10.63 12.69 3.48
CA ASP A 299 -10.15 13.46 2.31
C ASP A 299 -9.27 14.64 2.73
N ALA A 300 -9.61 15.33 3.83
CA ALA A 300 -8.83 16.44 4.37
C ALA A 300 -7.50 15.98 4.99
N ILE A 301 -7.50 14.87 5.74
CA ILE A 301 -6.26 14.25 6.25
C ILE A 301 -5.38 13.79 5.10
N GLU A 302 -5.95 13.19 4.05
CA GLU A 302 -5.17 12.72 2.90
C GLU A 302 -4.48 13.88 2.17
N LYS A 303 -5.18 15.00 1.94
CA LYS A 303 -4.60 16.23 1.39
C LYS A 303 -3.47 16.79 2.26
N ILE A 304 -3.58 16.70 3.59
CA ILE A 304 -2.49 17.11 4.50
C ILE A 304 -1.30 16.13 4.39
N ALA A 305 -1.56 14.83 4.31
CA ALA A 305 -0.52 13.81 4.14
C ALA A 305 0.25 13.97 2.81
N GLU A 306 -0.45 14.28 1.71
CA GLU A 306 0.19 14.61 0.42
C GLU A 306 1.14 15.82 0.54
N ARG A 307 0.71 16.87 1.25
CA ARG A 307 1.54 18.06 1.48
C ARG A 307 2.76 17.76 2.36
N LEU A 308 2.61 16.91 3.37
CA LEU A 308 3.69 16.43 4.25
C LEU A 308 4.67 15.47 3.57
N LEU A 309 4.25 14.75 2.52
CA LEU A 309 5.16 13.90 1.73
C LEU A 309 5.90 14.71 0.64
N GLY A 310 5.33 15.83 0.20
CA GLY A 310 5.91 16.74 -0.80
C GLY A 310 6.37 18.08 -0.21
N PRO A 311 5.74 19.21 -0.56
CA PRO A 311 6.30 20.55 -0.38
C PRO A 311 6.41 21.04 1.07
N PHE A 312 5.66 20.45 2.01
CA PHE A 312 5.67 20.80 3.43
C PHE A 312 6.28 19.66 4.28
N ASN A 313 7.16 18.85 3.68
CA ASN A 313 7.85 17.78 4.41
C ASN A 313 8.70 18.37 5.54
N ILE A 314 8.39 17.94 6.77
CA ILE A 314 8.98 18.45 8.00
C ILE A 314 10.45 18.05 8.16
N GLU A 315 10.86 16.89 7.65
CA GLU A 315 12.25 16.41 7.62
C GLU A 315 13.11 17.35 6.76
N MET A 316 12.65 17.61 5.54
CA MET A 316 13.29 18.52 4.56
C MET A 316 13.40 19.99 5.01
N VAL A 317 12.66 20.40 6.05
CA VAL A 317 12.70 21.77 6.59
C VAL A 317 13.37 21.84 7.96
N VAL A 318 13.29 20.79 8.80
CA VAL A 318 13.87 20.76 10.15
C VAL A 318 15.32 20.27 10.17
N GLU A 319 15.73 19.36 9.28
CA GLU A 319 17.13 18.93 9.22
C GLU A 319 18.09 20.05 8.76
N PRO A 320 17.85 20.79 7.65
CA PRO A 320 18.79 21.79 7.15
C PRO A 320 18.67 23.17 7.82
N ILE A 321 17.99 23.30 8.98
CA ILE A 321 17.91 24.58 9.72
C ILE A 321 19.31 25.16 10.00
N ASN A 322 20.27 24.29 10.34
CA ASN A 322 21.65 24.68 10.58
C ASN A 322 22.33 25.22 9.30
N ILE A 323 22.21 24.52 8.17
CA ILE A 323 22.74 24.97 6.88
C ILE A 323 22.10 26.31 6.48
N LYS A 324 20.78 26.44 6.56
CA LYS A 324 20.06 27.67 6.17
C LYS A 324 20.39 28.87 7.07
N ILE A 325 20.54 28.67 8.38
CA ILE A 325 20.96 29.77 9.27
C ILE A 325 22.45 30.10 9.08
N SER A 326 23.28 29.15 8.67
CA SER A 326 24.67 29.41 8.28
C SER A 326 24.76 30.20 6.96
N GLU A 327 23.95 29.85 5.96
CA GLU A 327 23.78 30.57 4.68
C GLU A 327 23.36 32.03 4.91
N ALA A 328 22.39 32.29 5.79
CA ALA A 328 22.04 33.64 6.24
C ALA A 328 23.26 34.39 6.81
N ILE A 329 24.07 33.75 7.66
CA ILE A 329 25.26 34.36 8.27
C ILE A 329 26.37 34.63 7.22
N MET A 330 26.53 33.78 6.21
CA MET A 330 27.48 34.02 5.11
C MET A 330 27.04 35.21 4.24
N ASN A 331 25.77 35.26 3.82
CA ASN A 331 25.18 36.41 3.10
C ASN A 331 25.43 37.73 3.85
N PHE A 332 25.37 37.71 5.19
CA PHE A 332 25.66 38.86 6.04
C PHE A 332 27.14 39.25 6.06
N GLN A 333 28.04 38.27 6.11
CA GLN A 333 29.49 38.50 6.16
C GLN A 333 30.00 39.09 4.84
N GLU A 334 29.50 38.61 3.71
CA GLU A 334 29.81 39.13 2.37
C GLU A 334 29.33 40.58 2.21
N ASN A 335 28.05 40.85 2.48
CA ASN A 335 27.45 42.18 2.34
C ASN A 335 27.78 43.15 3.50
N SER A 336 28.58 42.71 4.47
CA SER A 336 28.79 43.38 5.75
C SER A 336 29.22 44.84 5.64
N GLN A 337 30.10 45.17 4.69
CA GLN A 337 30.57 46.55 4.51
C GLN A 337 29.45 47.49 4.04
N HIS A 338 28.62 47.05 3.09
CA HIS A 338 27.49 47.83 2.60
C HIS A 338 26.41 47.99 3.68
N VAL A 339 26.11 46.92 4.43
CA VAL A 339 25.18 46.97 5.58
C VAL A 339 25.68 47.96 6.64
N SER A 340 26.95 47.88 7.04
CA SER A 340 27.53 48.85 8.00
C SER A 340 27.49 50.29 7.48
N GLN A 341 27.80 50.54 6.22
CA GLN A 341 27.73 51.89 5.63
C GLN A 341 26.29 52.44 5.64
N ARG A 342 25.30 51.63 5.21
CA ARG A 342 23.87 51.99 5.26
C ARG A 342 23.42 52.30 6.70
N VAL A 343 23.72 51.42 7.65
CA VAL A 343 23.38 51.64 9.07
C VAL A 343 24.05 52.90 9.64
N PHE A 344 25.33 53.16 9.32
CA PHE A 344 26.01 54.38 9.75
C PHE A 344 25.44 55.66 9.11
N SER A 345 24.72 55.54 7.98
CA SER A 345 24.02 56.67 7.34
C SER A 345 22.63 56.93 7.95
N GLY A 346 21.93 55.89 8.42
CA GLY A 346 20.61 56.02 9.07
C GLY A 346 20.70 56.30 10.58
N CYS A 347 21.45 55.48 11.32
CA CYS A 347 21.61 55.58 12.78
C CYS A 347 22.75 56.52 13.22
N GLY A 348 23.52 57.09 12.26
CA GLY A 348 24.69 57.91 12.52
C GLY A 348 25.97 57.10 12.79
N LYS A 349 27.13 57.76 12.86
CA LYS A 349 28.43 57.09 13.05
C LYS A 349 28.70 56.77 14.53
N PRO A 350 28.93 55.50 14.90
CA PRO A 350 29.17 55.10 16.29
C PRO A 350 30.56 55.48 16.80
N ILE A 351 30.72 55.47 18.13
CA ILE A 351 31.98 55.86 18.81
C ILE A 351 33.00 54.71 18.72
N LEU A 352 34.25 55.01 18.31
CA LEU A 352 35.33 54.03 18.33
C LEU A 352 35.67 53.62 19.77
N GLY A 353 35.76 52.31 20.00
CA GLY A 353 36.04 51.74 21.31
C GLY A 353 37.44 52.12 21.82
N ARG A 354 37.51 52.74 23.01
CA ARG A 354 38.79 53.05 23.68
C ARG A 354 39.53 51.76 24.06
N ARG A 355 40.42 51.31 23.17
CA ARG A 355 41.32 50.16 23.38
C ARG A 355 42.20 50.35 24.62
N LYS A 356 41.79 49.80 25.77
CA LYS A 356 42.61 49.75 26.99
C LYS A 356 43.94 49.03 26.71
N ARG A 357 45.03 49.79 26.65
CA ARG A 357 46.39 49.24 26.77
C ARG A 357 46.59 48.74 28.21
N GLN A 358 46.49 47.44 28.43
CA GLN A 358 47.25 46.81 29.52
C GLN A 358 48.67 46.52 29.02
N VAL A 359 49.65 46.71 29.91
CA VAL A 359 51.07 46.49 29.62
C VAL A 359 51.45 45.06 30.01
N SER A 360 52.24 44.44 29.14
CA SER A 360 52.77 43.07 29.15
C SER A 360 53.04 42.40 30.50
N ASN A 361 52.78 41.09 30.57
CA ASN A 361 53.90 40.14 30.64
C ASN A 361 53.60 38.81 29.92
N SER A 362 54.65 38.21 29.33
CA SER A 362 54.83 36.87 28.74
C SER A 362 53.63 36.04 28.24
N GLY A 363 53.68 35.62 26.96
CA GLY A 363 52.81 34.57 26.42
C GLY A 363 52.83 34.51 24.89
N ARG A 364 53.42 33.46 24.30
CA ARG A 364 53.60 33.30 22.85
C ARG A 364 52.53 32.38 22.26
N THR A 365 51.67 32.89 21.39
CA THR A 365 51.10 32.17 20.22
C THR A 365 50.36 33.19 19.34
N ASN A 366 50.46 33.05 18.02
CA ASN A 366 49.97 34.05 17.08
C ASN A 366 49.09 33.39 16.01
N SER A 367 47.81 33.20 16.34
CA SER A 367 46.84 32.54 15.47
C SER A 367 45.62 33.44 15.29
N ARG A 368 45.52 34.09 14.12
CA ARG A 368 44.22 34.63 13.65
C ARG A 368 43.35 33.45 13.22
N PRO A 369 42.07 33.38 13.60
CA PRO A 369 41.09 32.62 12.83
C PRO A 369 40.96 33.30 11.45
N ALA A 370 41.36 32.60 10.39
CA ALA A 370 40.98 32.95 9.04
C ALA A 370 39.72 32.16 8.69
N PHE A 371 38.78 32.79 7.98
CA PHE A 371 37.67 32.07 7.37
C PHE A 371 38.21 31.31 6.14
N PRO A 372 37.93 30.01 5.99
CA PRO A 372 38.25 29.28 4.77
C PRO A 372 37.27 29.69 3.66
N LEU A 373 37.77 30.26 2.58
CA LEU A 373 37.09 30.25 1.29
C LEU A 373 37.36 28.89 0.62
N SER A 374 36.34 28.28 0.02
CA SER A 374 36.50 27.07 -0.79
C SER A 374 36.97 27.43 -2.20
N GLU A 375 37.89 26.64 -2.74
CA GLU A 375 38.46 26.82 -4.08
C GLU A 375 37.40 26.63 -5.17
N THR A 376 37.45 27.49 -6.19
CA THR A 376 36.80 27.26 -7.49
C THR A 376 37.62 26.25 -8.30
N ILE A 377 36.96 25.51 -9.18
CA ILE A 377 37.60 24.68 -10.20
C ILE A 377 37.22 25.28 -11.56
N ASP A 378 38.21 25.47 -12.42
CA ASP A 378 38.07 26.06 -13.74
C ASP A 378 37.52 25.03 -14.75
N GLU A 379 36.65 25.46 -15.66
CA GLU A 379 36.31 24.73 -16.90
C GLU A 379 35.87 25.75 -17.98
N GLU A 380 36.89 26.30 -18.66
CA GLU A 380 36.94 26.73 -20.09
C GLU A 380 36.12 27.97 -20.58
N GLU A 381 36.83 28.87 -21.29
CA GLU A 381 36.34 30.04 -22.08
C GLU A 381 36.41 29.71 -23.61
N GLU A 382 36.44 30.71 -24.50
CA GLU A 382 36.48 30.62 -26.00
C GLU A 382 35.11 30.23 -26.64
N GLU A 383 34.51 30.88 -27.66
CA GLU A 383 34.78 32.07 -28.52
C GLU A 383 33.50 32.97 -28.50
N ASP A 384 33.49 34.32 -28.62
CA ASP A 384 34.05 35.26 -29.62
C ASP A 384 33.36 35.13 -31.01
N GLU A 385 33.02 36.18 -31.80
CA GLU A 385 32.96 37.65 -31.61
C GLU A 385 32.02 38.27 -32.71
N ASP A 386 32.01 39.60 -32.89
CA ASP A 386 31.49 40.40 -34.05
C ASP A 386 29.95 40.47 -34.30
N GLU A 387 29.30 41.62 -34.60
CA GLU A 387 29.57 42.76 -35.53
C GLU A 387 29.25 42.39 -37.02
N ASP A 388 28.59 43.21 -37.86
CA ASP A 388 27.93 44.53 -37.69
C ASP A 388 26.97 44.85 -38.89
N GLU A 389 26.21 45.97 -38.80
CA GLU A 389 25.81 46.94 -39.87
C GLU A 389 25.14 46.43 -41.21
N GLU A 390 24.51 47.19 -42.13
CA GLU A 390 24.17 48.63 -42.30
C GLU A 390 22.92 48.80 -43.25
N ASP A 391 22.60 50.04 -43.67
CA ASP A 391 21.69 50.51 -44.76
C ASP A 391 20.15 50.26 -44.63
N GLU A 392 19.18 51.20 -44.75
CA GLU A 392 18.96 52.55 -45.37
C GLU A 392 18.12 52.57 -46.68
N ASP A 393 17.82 53.78 -47.22
CA ASP A 393 16.83 54.19 -48.26
C ASP A 393 15.32 54.14 -47.83
N GLU A 394 14.45 55.18 -47.76
CA GLU A 394 14.25 56.56 -48.32
C GLU A 394 13.21 56.71 -49.48
N GLU A 395 12.60 57.92 -49.61
CA GLU A 395 11.58 58.46 -50.60
C GLU A 395 10.26 57.67 -50.84
N GLU A 396 9.04 58.24 -50.91
CA GLU A 396 8.42 59.51 -50.43
C GLU A 396 6.97 59.16 -49.93
N GLU A 397 5.80 59.84 -50.03
CA GLU A 397 5.20 61.05 -50.66
C GLU A 397 3.92 61.42 -49.82
N GLU A 398 3.37 62.64 -49.89
CA GLU A 398 2.02 63.01 -49.34
C GLU A 398 1.05 63.37 -50.50
N GLU A 399 -0.27 63.12 -50.39
CA GLU A 399 -1.32 64.08 -50.80
C GLU A 399 -2.77 63.67 -50.41
N GLU A 400 -3.68 64.64 -50.41
CA GLU A 400 -5.12 64.48 -50.08
C GLU A 400 -5.99 64.41 -51.36
N GLU A 401 -7.06 63.60 -51.40
CA GLU A 401 -8.28 64.05 -52.12
C GLU A 401 -9.62 63.49 -51.60
N GLU A 402 -10.67 64.21 -51.98
CA GLU A 402 -11.95 64.39 -51.31
C GLU A 402 -12.97 63.22 -51.41
N SER A 403 -13.96 63.26 -50.51
CA SER A 403 -15.03 62.28 -50.33
C SER A 403 -15.85 61.85 -51.57
N ARG A 404 -16.22 60.57 -51.62
CA ARG A 404 -17.61 60.19 -51.94
C ARG A 404 -18.01 58.81 -51.40
N ALA A 405 -19.22 58.71 -50.86
CA ALA A 405 -19.72 57.49 -50.22
C ALA A 405 -20.42 56.51 -51.18
N SER A 406 -20.21 55.20 -50.98
CA SER A 406 -21.29 54.19 -51.05
C SER A 406 -20.87 52.85 -50.44
N ALA A 407 -21.85 51.98 -50.14
CA ALA A 407 -21.72 50.55 -49.85
C ALA A 407 -20.83 50.13 -48.64
N VAL A 408 -21.38 50.25 -47.43
CA VAL A 408 -20.95 49.40 -46.30
C VAL A 408 -21.42 47.96 -46.55
N SER A 409 -20.48 47.02 -46.66
CA SER A 409 -20.70 45.60 -46.34
C SER A 409 -20.09 45.31 -44.97
N PRO A 410 -20.79 44.62 -44.05
CA PRO A 410 -20.24 44.35 -42.73
C PRO A 410 -19.04 43.40 -42.82
N SER A 411 -17.90 43.83 -42.28
CA SER A 411 -16.79 42.94 -41.95
C SER A 411 -17.22 41.99 -40.83
N PRO A 412 -16.99 40.66 -40.94
CA PRO A 412 -17.37 39.74 -39.88
C PRO A 412 -16.63 40.09 -38.58
N PHE A 413 -17.37 40.25 -37.48
CA PHE A 413 -16.82 40.65 -36.18
C PHE A 413 -15.96 39.52 -35.58
N ILE A 414 -14.64 39.61 -35.79
CA ILE A 414 -13.66 38.75 -35.11
C ILE A 414 -13.54 39.25 -33.66
N PRO A 415 -13.82 38.42 -32.64
CA PRO A 415 -13.62 38.83 -31.25
C PRO A 415 -12.14 39.05 -30.93
N GLU A 416 -11.83 40.15 -30.26
CA GLU A 416 -10.49 40.55 -29.82
C GLU A 416 -9.73 39.39 -29.12
N TRP A 417 -10.37 38.75 -28.14
CA TRP A 417 -9.82 37.60 -27.40
C TRP A 417 -9.37 36.42 -28.27
N LEU A 418 -9.89 36.27 -29.50
CA LEU A 418 -9.51 35.18 -30.39
C LEU A 418 -8.15 35.43 -31.06
N LEU A 419 -7.74 36.69 -31.20
CA LEU A 419 -6.44 37.07 -31.74
C LEU A 419 -5.32 36.87 -30.71
N GLU A 420 -5.64 37.05 -29.43
CA GLU A 420 -4.71 36.91 -28.28
C GLU A 420 -4.38 35.43 -27.96
N VAL A 421 -5.27 34.48 -28.30
CA VAL A 421 -5.13 33.03 -28.00
C VAL A 421 -3.72 32.44 -28.25
N PRO A 422 -3.02 32.71 -29.36
CA PRO A 422 -1.71 32.10 -29.60
C PRO A 422 -0.65 32.54 -28.58
N GLU A 423 -0.71 33.79 -28.13
CA GLU A 423 0.22 34.38 -27.17
C GLU A 423 -0.12 33.95 -25.74
N ASP A 424 -1.41 34.02 -25.37
CA ASP A 424 -1.95 33.48 -24.11
C ASP A 424 -1.54 32.01 -23.91
N LEU A 425 -1.66 31.18 -24.96
CA LEU A 425 -1.29 29.77 -24.89
C LEU A 425 0.21 29.57 -24.69
N ASP A 426 1.05 30.34 -25.36
CA ASP A 426 2.50 30.24 -25.18
C ASP A 426 2.92 30.66 -23.76
N VAL A 427 2.29 31.71 -23.20
CA VAL A 427 2.47 32.12 -21.79
C VAL A 427 2.03 31.01 -20.83
N LEU A 428 0.80 30.48 -20.97
CA LEU A 428 0.26 29.44 -20.09
C LEU A 428 1.08 28.13 -20.15
N ILE A 429 1.64 27.80 -21.33
CA ILE A 429 2.55 26.65 -21.50
C ILE A 429 3.87 26.88 -20.75
N VAL A 430 4.45 28.09 -20.83
CA VAL A 430 5.71 28.45 -20.14
C VAL A 430 5.53 28.50 -18.63
N GLU A 431 4.44 29.08 -18.13
CA GLU A 431 4.10 29.13 -16.70
C GLU A 431 3.70 27.77 -16.11
N ARG A 432 3.46 26.76 -16.96
CA ARG A 432 2.99 25.40 -16.59
C ARG A 432 1.53 25.33 -16.15
N HIS A 433 0.71 26.32 -16.52
CA HIS A 433 -0.74 26.36 -16.31
C HIS A 433 -1.49 25.49 -17.34
N PHE A 434 -1.13 24.20 -17.39
CA PHE A 434 -1.50 23.29 -18.48
C PHE A 434 -3.00 22.97 -18.59
N GLU A 435 -3.75 22.96 -17.49
CA GLU A 435 -5.21 22.71 -17.54
C GLU A 435 -5.96 23.96 -18.02
N ASP A 436 -5.45 25.16 -17.73
CA ASP A 436 -5.97 26.43 -18.23
C ASP A 436 -5.64 26.64 -19.72
N ALA A 437 -4.44 26.25 -20.15
CA ALA A 437 -4.08 26.16 -21.57
C ALA A 437 -5.03 25.21 -22.33
N TYR A 438 -5.38 24.05 -21.74
CA TYR A 438 -6.37 23.15 -22.31
C TYR A 438 -7.77 23.78 -22.39
N ASN A 439 -8.23 24.44 -21.32
CA ASN A 439 -9.53 25.12 -21.31
C ASN A 439 -9.62 26.21 -22.40
N LEU A 440 -8.53 26.94 -22.64
CA LEU A 440 -8.45 27.93 -23.72
C LEU A 440 -8.42 27.27 -25.11
N ILE A 441 -7.73 26.13 -25.28
CA ILE A 441 -7.75 25.32 -26.51
C ILE A 441 -9.17 24.84 -26.84
N GLU A 442 -9.91 24.29 -25.89
CA GLU A 442 -11.28 23.81 -26.14
C GLU A 442 -12.26 24.95 -26.40
N LYS A 443 -12.24 26.03 -25.60
CA LYS A 443 -13.04 27.25 -25.86
C LYS A 443 -12.83 27.76 -27.29
N THR A 444 -11.59 27.73 -27.77
CA THR A 444 -11.22 28.13 -29.13
C THR A 444 -11.74 27.13 -30.17
N ARG A 445 -11.63 25.82 -29.93
CA ARG A 445 -12.18 24.76 -30.80
C ARG A 445 -13.70 24.82 -30.90
N GLU A 446 -14.41 25.01 -29.79
CA GLU A 446 -15.86 25.16 -29.75
C GLU A 446 -16.28 26.35 -30.63
N PHE A 447 -15.70 27.53 -30.42
CA PHE A 447 -16.00 28.73 -31.21
C PHE A 447 -15.71 28.56 -32.72
N LEU A 448 -14.59 27.91 -33.07
CA LEU A 448 -14.22 27.60 -34.46
C LEU A 448 -15.06 26.44 -35.07
N ASN A 449 -15.84 25.71 -34.27
CA ASN A 449 -16.77 24.66 -34.72
C ASN A 449 -18.22 25.16 -34.82
N GLU A 450 -18.69 26.01 -33.89
CA GLU A 450 -20.03 26.63 -33.91
C GLU A 450 -20.26 27.54 -35.13
N THR A 451 -19.19 27.99 -35.77
CA THR A 451 -19.19 28.82 -36.98
C THR A 451 -19.37 28.03 -38.29
N GLN A 452 -19.70 26.73 -38.21
CA GLN A 452 -20.12 25.92 -39.36
C GLN A 452 -21.57 26.22 -39.81
N PRO A 453 -21.94 26.01 -41.09
CA PRO A 453 -23.04 26.71 -41.76
C PRO A 453 -24.46 26.13 -41.47
N SER A 454 -24.74 25.71 -40.24
CA SER A 454 -26.06 25.22 -39.80
C SER A 454 -26.80 26.15 -38.83
N THR A 455 -26.13 27.18 -38.30
CA THR A 455 -26.69 28.16 -37.35
C THR A 455 -26.48 29.58 -37.85
N GLY A 456 -27.56 30.33 -38.04
CA GLY A 456 -27.59 31.63 -38.72
C GLY A 456 -26.99 32.81 -37.94
N ARG A 457 -25.70 32.73 -37.64
CA ARG A 457 -24.83 33.89 -37.39
C ARG A 457 -23.98 34.14 -38.63
N GLU A 458 -23.43 35.34 -38.75
CA GLU A 458 -22.51 35.70 -39.83
C GLU A 458 -21.27 34.81 -39.78
N SER A 459 -20.96 34.16 -40.91
CA SER A 459 -19.84 33.22 -40.99
C SER A 459 -18.51 33.97 -41.01
N LEU A 460 -17.61 33.64 -40.09
CA LEU A 460 -16.19 33.99 -40.20
C LEU A 460 -15.62 33.45 -41.52
N ASP A 461 -14.62 34.13 -42.06
CA ASP A 461 -13.94 33.65 -43.26
C ASP A 461 -13.25 32.30 -43.03
N VAL A 462 -13.41 31.41 -44.02
CA VAL A 462 -12.89 30.04 -44.00
C VAL A 462 -11.36 30.04 -44.04
N SER A 463 -10.71 31.04 -44.67
CA SER A 463 -9.25 31.13 -44.65
C SER A 463 -8.73 31.45 -43.24
N PHE A 464 -9.30 32.46 -42.57
CA PHE A 464 -8.99 32.81 -41.19
C PHE A 464 -9.24 31.65 -40.20
N VAL A 465 -10.39 30.97 -40.31
CA VAL A 465 -10.70 29.79 -39.47
C VAL A 465 -9.67 28.66 -39.70
N THR A 466 -9.18 28.49 -40.93
CA THR A 466 -8.16 27.48 -41.25
C THR A 466 -6.78 27.87 -40.71
N GLU A 467 -6.40 29.15 -40.80
CA GLU A 467 -5.14 29.66 -40.23
C GLU A 467 -5.13 29.56 -38.70
N MET A 468 -6.22 29.97 -38.03
CA MET A 468 -6.33 29.89 -36.58
C MET A 468 -6.32 28.45 -36.08
N ARG A 469 -6.94 27.50 -36.80
CA ARG A 469 -6.78 26.06 -36.51
C ARG A 469 -5.32 25.62 -36.61
N LYS A 470 -4.61 26.01 -37.68
CA LYS A 470 -3.18 25.69 -37.85
C LYS A 470 -2.30 26.28 -36.72
N LYS A 471 -2.53 27.53 -36.31
CA LYS A 471 -1.84 28.16 -35.17
C LYS A 471 -2.12 27.41 -33.86
N LEU A 472 -3.39 27.05 -33.62
CA LEU A 472 -3.83 26.32 -32.43
C LEU A 472 -3.24 24.90 -32.37
N ASP A 473 -3.30 24.14 -33.46
CA ASP A 473 -2.75 22.77 -33.52
C ASP A 473 -1.23 22.77 -33.32
N THR A 474 -0.52 23.80 -33.80
CA THR A 474 0.91 24.00 -33.51
C THR A 474 1.16 24.16 -32.01
N ARG A 475 0.33 24.95 -31.30
CA ARG A 475 0.41 25.11 -29.83
C ARG A 475 0.01 23.84 -29.08
N VAL A 476 -0.95 23.07 -29.59
CA VAL A 476 -1.36 21.76 -29.05
C VAL A 476 -0.20 20.76 -29.07
N ASP A 477 0.61 20.74 -30.14
CA ASP A 477 1.79 19.88 -30.20
C ASP A 477 2.94 20.39 -29.31
N THR A 478 3.17 21.71 -29.21
CA THR A 478 4.09 22.29 -28.21
C THR A 478 3.70 21.92 -26.77
N LEU A 479 2.42 22.06 -26.41
CA LEU A 479 1.86 21.62 -25.13
C LEU A 479 2.05 20.10 -24.92
N THR A 480 1.80 19.29 -25.95
CA THR A 480 2.01 17.83 -25.90
C THR A 480 3.48 17.47 -25.64
N VAL A 481 4.43 18.19 -26.25
CA VAL A 481 5.87 18.02 -26.01
C VAL A 481 6.27 18.42 -24.59
N MET A 482 5.75 19.54 -24.06
CA MET A 482 6.04 19.96 -22.68
C MET A 482 5.44 19.00 -21.63
N LEU A 483 4.20 18.56 -21.80
CA LEU A 483 3.57 17.53 -20.96
C LEU A 483 4.37 16.21 -20.99
N THR A 484 4.86 15.83 -22.18
CA THR A 484 5.75 14.67 -22.34
C THR A 484 7.08 14.86 -21.59
N LYS A 485 7.69 16.06 -21.64
CA LYS A 485 8.93 16.41 -20.92
C LYS A 485 8.75 16.45 -19.39
N GLU A 486 7.53 16.69 -18.89
CA GLU A 486 7.22 16.61 -17.47
C GLU A 486 6.91 15.19 -16.99
N LEU A 487 6.25 14.35 -17.79
CA LEU A 487 6.03 12.93 -17.47
C LEU A 487 7.27 12.04 -17.67
N LYS A 488 8.22 12.42 -18.55
CA LYS A 488 9.41 11.63 -18.87
C LYS A 488 10.40 11.62 -17.68
N VAL A 489 10.53 10.45 -17.05
CA VAL A 489 11.40 10.26 -15.89
C VAL A 489 12.88 10.27 -16.29
N THR A 490 13.62 11.31 -15.87
CA THR A 490 15.09 11.35 -15.90
C THR A 490 15.68 10.87 -14.57
N PRO A 491 16.98 10.52 -14.50
CA PRO A 491 17.62 10.14 -13.23
C PRO A 491 17.62 11.25 -12.16
N GLU A 492 17.65 12.53 -12.57
CA GLU A 492 17.62 13.67 -11.64
C GLU A 492 16.20 14.06 -11.19
N LYS A 493 15.15 13.80 -11.99
CA LYS A 493 13.77 14.11 -11.60
C LYS A 493 13.32 13.17 -10.47
N SER A 494 13.36 13.69 -9.25
CA SER A 494 12.97 13.01 -8.02
C SER A 494 11.59 12.34 -8.12
N LEU A 495 11.54 11.04 -7.79
CA LEU A 495 10.30 10.25 -7.73
C LEU A 495 9.36 10.63 -6.55
N GLN A 496 9.63 11.72 -5.82
CA GLN A 496 8.89 12.13 -4.62
C GLN A 496 7.37 12.30 -4.83
N GLY A 497 6.91 12.70 -6.02
CA GLY A 497 5.49 12.89 -6.32
C GLY A 497 4.70 11.61 -6.67
N GLY A 498 5.40 10.51 -6.98
CA GLY A 498 4.80 9.24 -7.43
C GLY A 498 3.79 9.39 -8.58
N LEU A 499 2.87 8.43 -8.70
CA LEU A 499 1.79 8.46 -9.71
C LEU A 499 0.84 9.66 -9.52
N ARG A 500 0.70 10.18 -8.30
CA ARG A 500 -0.24 11.27 -8.00
C ARG A 500 0.17 12.58 -8.69
N SER A 501 1.46 12.88 -8.70
CA SER A 501 2.00 14.04 -9.43
C SER A 501 1.82 13.97 -10.95
N ALA A 502 1.66 12.77 -11.51
CA ALA A 502 1.44 12.58 -12.94
C ALA A 502 -0.03 12.75 -13.37
N ARG A 503 -0.99 12.68 -12.43
CA ARG A 503 -2.44 12.75 -12.71
C ARG A 503 -2.86 13.94 -13.58
N PRO A 504 -2.42 15.19 -13.34
CA PRO A 504 -2.87 16.33 -14.14
C PRO A 504 -2.37 16.23 -15.58
N PHE A 505 -1.09 15.90 -15.79
CA PHE A 505 -0.51 15.80 -17.13
C PHE A 505 -1.14 14.66 -17.93
N ILE A 506 -1.42 13.52 -17.30
CA ILE A 506 -2.14 12.38 -17.90
C ILE A 506 -3.57 12.78 -18.29
N ARG A 507 -4.27 13.53 -17.43
CA ARG A 507 -5.62 14.04 -17.74
C ARG A 507 -5.60 14.94 -18.96
N VAL A 508 -4.73 15.96 -19.00
CA VAL A 508 -4.63 16.89 -20.12
C VAL A 508 -4.24 16.17 -21.43
N LEU A 509 -3.30 15.21 -21.40
CA LEU A 509 -2.99 14.40 -22.58
C LEU A 509 -4.18 13.53 -23.06
N ASN A 510 -4.96 12.97 -22.14
CA ASN A 510 -6.15 12.19 -22.48
C ASN A 510 -7.26 13.09 -23.07
N GLN A 511 -7.47 14.26 -22.49
CA GLN A 511 -8.38 15.30 -22.98
C GLN A 511 -7.98 15.83 -24.37
N LEU A 512 -6.68 15.99 -24.64
CA LEU A 512 -6.13 16.31 -25.96
C LEU A 512 -6.23 15.16 -26.99
N ASN A 513 -6.93 14.06 -26.67
CA ASN A 513 -7.05 12.83 -27.46
C ASN A 513 -5.71 12.11 -27.74
N LYS A 514 -4.63 12.42 -26.99
CA LYS A 514 -3.31 11.75 -27.08
C LYS A 514 -3.23 10.52 -26.14
N ALA A 515 -4.33 9.77 -26.00
CA ALA A 515 -4.50 8.75 -24.95
C ALA A 515 -3.51 7.58 -25.02
N SER A 516 -3.06 7.19 -26.22
CA SER A 516 -2.02 6.16 -26.42
C SER A 516 -0.66 6.60 -25.86
N LEU A 517 -0.19 7.79 -26.26
CA LEU A 517 1.03 8.42 -25.74
C LEU A 517 0.97 8.60 -24.21
N SER A 518 -0.17 9.04 -23.69
CA SER A 518 -0.44 9.16 -22.26
C SER A 518 -0.30 7.82 -21.53
N CYS A 519 -0.82 6.74 -22.13
CA CYS A 519 -0.70 5.38 -21.61
C CYS A 519 0.77 4.91 -21.57
N ASP A 520 1.52 5.06 -22.67
CA ASP A 520 2.94 4.67 -22.73
C ASP A 520 3.80 5.42 -21.70
N LEU A 521 3.56 6.73 -21.51
CA LEU A 521 4.22 7.54 -20.50
C LEU A 521 3.86 7.09 -19.07
N PHE A 522 2.58 6.79 -18.80
CA PHE A 522 2.12 6.25 -17.52
C PHE A 522 2.76 4.89 -17.21
N LEU A 523 2.83 3.97 -18.18
CA LEU A 523 3.45 2.66 -18.02
C LEU A 523 4.97 2.76 -17.80
N ALA A 524 5.65 3.67 -18.50
CA ALA A 524 7.07 3.97 -18.28
C ALA A 524 7.34 4.52 -16.86
N LEU A 525 6.50 5.43 -16.37
CA LEU A 525 6.54 5.94 -15.00
C LEU A 525 6.29 4.80 -13.99
N CYS A 526 5.31 3.93 -14.23
CA CYS A 526 5.03 2.77 -13.38
C CYS A 526 6.24 1.83 -13.28
N SER A 527 6.90 1.50 -14.40
CA SER A 527 8.15 0.72 -14.41
C SER A 527 9.26 1.40 -13.59
N SER A 528 9.42 2.72 -13.71
CA SER A 528 10.46 3.45 -12.98
C SER A 528 10.23 3.42 -11.46
N ILE A 529 9.01 3.74 -11.02
CA ILE A 529 8.60 3.68 -9.61
C ILE A 529 8.79 2.26 -9.06
N LEU A 530 8.27 1.24 -9.74
CA LEU A 530 8.31 -0.15 -9.29
C LEU A 530 9.75 -0.65 -9.11
N ARG A 531 10.63 -0.36 -10.08
CA ARG A 531 12.05 -0.74 -10.03
C ARG A 531 12.82 0.04 -8.95
N ALA A 532 12.52 1.33 -8.75
CA ALA A 532 13.12 2.13 -7.69
C ALA A 532 12.74 1.63 -6.28
N GLN A 533 11.47 1.26 -6.06
CA GLN A 533 11.04 0.69 -4.78
C GLN A 533 11.61 -0.72 -4.55
N LEU A 534 11.66 -1.58 -5.58
CA LEU A 534 12.32 -2.88 -5.48
C LEU A 534 13.81 -2.78 -5.17
N LYS A 535 14.52 -1.79 -5.74
CA LYS A 535 15.96 -1.56 -5.47
C LYS A 535 16.24 -1.17 -4.00
N ARG A 536 15.23 -0.68 -3.26
CA ARG A 536 15.32 -0.36 -1.83
C ARG A 536 15.14 -1.57 -0.92
N VAL A 537 14.69 -2.72 -1.43
CA VAL A 537 14.51 -3.95 -0.64
C VAL A 537 15.87 -4.62 -0.41
N ARG A 538 16.36 -4.56 0.83
CA ARG A 538 17.63 -5.18 1.24
C ARG A 538 17.54 -6.71 1.23
N ARG A 539 18.68 -7.37 1.02
CA ARG A 539 18.81 -8.84 1.02
C ARG A 539 19.37 -9.35 2.35
N ASP A 540 18.70 -8.94 3.44
CA ASP A 540 19.21 -9.14 4.79
C ASP A 540 18.56 -10.39 5.43
N GLY A 541 19.35 -11.45 5.62
CA GLY A 541 18.93 -12.69 6.28
C GLY A 541 18.39 -13.78 5.35
N PRO A 542 17.56 -14.72 5.85
CA PRO A 542 17.04 -15.85 5.07
C PRO A 542 16.24 -15.42 3.84
N ALA A 543 16.30 -16.22 2.77
CA ALA A 543 15.63 -15.91 1.49
C ALA A 543 14.11 -15.64 1.63
N LEU A 544 13.43 -16.29 2.59
CA LEU A 544 12.03 -16.04 2.91
C LEU A 544 11.75 -14.58 3.30
N ASN A 545 12.65 -13.94 4.04
CA ASN A 545 12.50 -12.53 4.43
C ASN A 545 12.55 -11.63 3.19
N TYR A 546 13.57 -11.81 2.36
CA TYR A 546 13.72 -11.06 1.11
C TYR A 546 12.53 -11.28 0.16
N VAL A 547 12.15 -12.54 -0.10
CA VAL A 547 11.04 -12.86 -1.03
C VAL A 547 9.71 -12.33 -0.49
N SER A 548 9.45 -12.42 0.81
CA SER A 548 8.23 -11.86 1.43
C SER A 548 8.19 -10.33 1.36
N SER A 549 9.30 -9.64 1.67
CA SER A 549 9.40 -8.19 1.56
C SER A 549 9.32 -7.69 0.11
N ALA A 550 10.04 -8.32 -0.81
CA ALA A 550 10.04 -7.98 -2.23
C ALA A 550 8.66 -8.23 -2.87
N SER A 551 7.98 -9.32 -2.51
CA SER A 551 6.58 -9.56 -2.90
C SER A 551 5.67 -8.47 -2.33
N THR A 552 5.76 -8.17 -1.03
CA THR A 552 4.93 -7.14 -0.41
C THR A 552 5.10 -5.78 -1.09
N VAL A 553 6.32 -5.40 -1.47
CA VAL A 553 6.60 -4.18 -2.24
C VAL A 553 6.05 -4.26 -3.67
N PHE A 554 6.32 -5.34 -4.42
CA PHE A 554 5.85 -5.52 -5.80
C PHE A 554 4.31 -5.45 -5.88
N PHE A 555 3.63 -6.33 -5.14
CA PHE A 555 2.18 -6.49 -5.23
C PHE A 555 1.41 -5.29 -4.66
N THR A 556 1.95 -4.56 -3.69
CA THR A 556 1.33 -3.31 -3.20
C THR A 556 1.45 -2.20 -4.25
N ASN A 557 2.60 -2.06 -4.92
CA ASN A 557 2.75 -1.09 -6.01
C ASN A 557 1.85 -1.46 -7.21
N LEU A 558 1.80 -2.73 -7.61
CA LEU A 558 0.97 -3.17 -8.73
C LEU A 558 -0.53 -3.02 -8.42
N SER A 559 -0.97 -3.27 -7.19
CA SER A 559 -2.34 -3.00 -6.72
C SER A 559 -2.69 -1.51 -6.80
N LEU A 560 -1.78 -0.63 -6.36
CA LEU A 560 -1.92 0.83 -6.50
C LEU A 560 -2.03 1.23 -7.97
N MET A 561 -1.11 0.78 -8.82
CA MET A 561 -1.06 1.08 -10.26
C MET A 561 -2.32 0.61 -11.00
N THR A 562 -2.85 -0.57 -10.64
CA THR A 562 -4.10 -1.12 -11.19
C THR A 562 -5.30 -0.26 -10.80
N THR A 563 -5.36 0.16 -9.53
CA THR A 563 -6.43 1.03 -9.01
C THR A 563 -6.38 2.42 -9.64
N GLU A 564 -5.18 2.97 -9.80
CA GLU A 564 -4.91 4.28 -10.42
C GLU A 564 -5.37 4.29 -11.89
N LEU A 565 -4.97 3.26 -12.67
CA LEU A 565 -5.42 3.06 -14.04
C LEU A 565 -6.95 3.02 -14.14
N GLN A 566 -7.58 2.10 -13.41
CA GLN A 566 -9.01 1.79 -13.52
C GLN A 566 -9.93 2.93 -13.04
N LYS A 567 -9.50 3.75 -12.07
CA LYS A 567 -10.39 4.71 -11.39
C LYS A 567 -10.03 6.19 -11.57
N VAL A 568 -8.80 6.51 -11.98
CA VAL A 568 -8.31 7.90 -11.97
C VAL A 568 -7.72 8.32 -13.31
N ALA A 569 -6.83 7.50 -13.89
CA ALA A 569 -6.08 7.86 -15.09
C ALA A 569 -6.85 7.59 -16.39
N PHE A 570 -7.50 6.43 -16.52
CA PHE A 570 -8.15 5.99 -17.77
C PHE A 570 -9.58 5.46 -17.55
N PRO A 571 -10.51 6.28 -17.01
CA PRO A 571 -11.89 5.86 -16.77
C PRO A 571 -12.64 5.62 -18.10
N GLY A 572 -12.90 4.35 -18.43
CA GLY A 572 -13.74 3.92 -19.55
C GLY A 572 -13.01 3.60 -20.86
N THR A 573 -11.77 4.03 -21.04
CA THR A 573 -10.97 3.76 -22.26
C THR A 573 -10.27 2.39 -22.19
N GLY A 574 -10.84 1.38 -22.86
CA GLY A 574 -10.36 -0.01 -22.82
C GLY A 574 -8.98 -0.26 -23.43
N GLU A 575 -8.47 0.65 -24.28
CA GLU A 575 -7.20 0.49 -24.99
C GLU A 575 -6.00 0.40 -24.05
N CYS A 576 -5.88 1.33 -23.10
CA CYS A 576 -4.78 1.33 -22.13
C CYS A 576 -4.85 0.14 -21.15
N ALA A 577 -6.04 -0.45 -20.94
CA ALA A 577 -6.16 -1.65 -20.10
C ALA A 577 -5.46 -2.88 -20.72
N ALA A 578 -5.52 -3.04 -22.05
CA ALA A 578 -4.79 -4.11 -22.74
C ALA A 578 -3.26 -3.91 -22.65
N ALA A 579 -2.78 -2.68 -22.88
CA ALA A 579 -1.38 -2.32 -22.72
C ALA A 579 -0.88 -2.53 -21.28
N PHE A 580 -1.69 -2.18 -20.28
CA PHE A 580 -1.38 -2.40 -18.87
C PHE A 580 -1.23 -3.88 -18.52
N VAL A 581 -2.09 -4.78 -19.05
CA VAL A 581 -1.96 -6.24 -18.80
C VAL A 581 -0.65 -6.79 -19.38
N VAL A 582 -0.26 -6.36 -20.58
CA VAL A 582 1.03 -6.74 -21.20
C VAL A 582 2.20 -6.20 -20.39
N TRP A 583 2.14 -4.94 -19.94
CA TRP A 583 3.14 -4.32 -19.07
C TRP A 583 3.26 -5.04 -17.72
N ALA A 584 2.15 -5.34 -17.06
CA ALA A 584 2.12 -6.04 -15.77
C ALA A 584 2.69 -7.45 -15.89
N THR A 585 2.39 -8.15 -16.99
CA THR A 585 2.98 -9.46 -17.32
C THR A 585 4.50 -9.34 -17.52
N ARG A 586 4.99 -8.28 -18.15
CA ARG A 586 6.43 -8.04 -18.35
C ARG A 586 7.17 -7.77 -17.03
N GLU A 587 6.68 -6.85 -16.21
CA GLU A 587 7.31 -6.55 -14.91
C GLU A 587 7.16 -7.71 -13.91
N PHE A 588 6.06 -8.49 -13.97
CA PHE A 588 5.91 -9.69 -13.15
C PHE A 588 6.92 -10.79 -13.52
N ASN A 589 7.11 -11.06 -14.81
CA ASN A 589 8.14 -12.01 -15.26
C ASN A 589 9.55 -11.55 -14.85
N LEU A 590 9.84 -10.24 -14.90
CA LEU A 590 11.10 -9.69 -14.40
C LEU A 590 11.27 -9.91 -12.89
N PHE A 591 10.24 -9.61 -12.09
CA PHE A 591 10.22 -9.86 -10.65
C PHE A 591 10.41 -11.35 -10.31
N VAL A 592 9.66 -12.25 -10.97
CA VAL A 592 9.78 -13.70 -10.77
C VAL A 592 11.17 -14.21 -11.16
N SER A 593 11.81 -13.64 -12.20
CA SER A 593 13.20 -13.99 -12.54
C SER A 593 14.20 -13.68 -11.40
N TYR A 594 13.97 -12.59 -10.65
CA TYR A 594 14.79 -12.26 -9.48
C TYR A 594 14.50 -13.18 -8.30
N VAL A 595 13.24 -13.56 -8.07
CA VAL A 595 12.86 -14.54 -7.04
C VAL A 595 13.45 -15.92 -7.35
N ILE A 596 13.37 -16.39 -8.60
CA ILE A 596 13.98 -17.66 -9.03
C ILE A 596 15.50 -17.63 -8.83
N ARG A 597 16.17 -16.52 -9.19
CA ARG A 597 17.61 -16.38 -8.97
C ARG A 597 17.98 -16.41 -7.48
N GLU A 598 17.19 -15.80 -6.59
CA GLU A 598 17.46 -15.86 -5.15
C GLU A 598 17.25 -17.27 -4.57
N LEU A 599 16.20 -17.97 -5.02
CA LEU A 599 15.79 -19.26 -4.47
C LEU A 599 16.61 -20.46 -4.95
N PHE A 600 17.10 -20.44 -6.20
CA PHE A 600 17.70 -21.62 -6.86
C PHE A 600 19.20 -21.47 -7.21
N VAL A 601 19.87 -20.37 -6.82
CA VAL A 601 21.34 -20.24 -6.96
C VAL A 601 22.09 -21.07 -5.92
N THR A 602 21.60 -21.09 -4.68
CA THR A 602 21.98 -22.11 -3.68
C THR A 602 21.14 -23.37 -3.89
N GLN A 603 21.66 -24.55 -3.53
CA GLN A 603 20.90 -25.81 -3.58
C GLN A 603 19.91 -25.91 -2.41
N SER A 604 18.91 -25.03 -2.39
CA SER A 604 17.83 -24.94 -1.41
C SER A 604 17.03 -26.25 -1.28
N SER A 605 16.57 -26.57 -0.06
CA SER A 605 15.66 -27.70 0.18
C SER A 605 14.24 -27.36 -0.23
N LEU A 606 13.41 -28.36 -0.57
CA LEU A 606 12.00 -28.15 -0.88
C LEU A 606 11.27 -27.43 0.28
N SER A 607 11.55 -27.84 1.52
CA SER A 607 11.10 -27.20 2.75
C SER A 607 11.49 -25.73 2.93
N SER A 608 12.55 -25.22 2.29
CA SER A 608 12.89 -23.78 2.29
C SER A 608 12.29 -23.04 1.09
N LEU A 609 12.09 -23.70 -0.04
CA LEU A 609 11.43 -23.16 -1.24
C LEU A 609 9.91 -22.95 -1.02
N SER A 610 9.25 -23.94 -0.40
CA SER A 610 7.81 -23.97 -0.11
C SER A 610 7.26 -22.65 0.47
N PRO A 611 7.70 -22.16 1.65
CA PRO A 611 7.15 -20.95 2.25
C PRO A 611 7.46 -19.68 1.43
N CYS A 612 8.56 -19.67 0.67
CA CYS A 612 8.90 -18.55 -0.21
C CYS A 612 7.94 -18.47 -1.40
N ILE A 613 7.62 -19.60 -2.02
CA ILE A 613 6.68 -19.68 -3.15
C ILE A 613 5.26 -19.38 -2.68
N ALA A 614 4.85 -19.90 -1.52
CA ALA A 614 3.56 -19.59 -0.90
C ALA A 614 3.36 -18.09 -0.62
N ALA A 615 4.43 -17.38 -0.24
CA ALA A 615 4.40 -15.92 -0.02
C ALA A 615 4.16 -15.14 -1.32
N VAL A 616 4.65 -15.61 -2.47
CA VAL A 616 4.36 -15.02 -3.78
C VAL A 616 2.95 -15.40 -4.25
N SER A 617 2.58 -16.68 -4.15
CA SER A 617 1.29 -17.17 -4.68
C SER A 617 0.09 -16.54 -3.99
N THR A 618 0.12 -16.46 -2.65
CA THR A 618 -0.94 -15.81 -1.85
C THR A 618 -1.12 -14.33 -2.21
N LYS A 619 -0.11 -13.70 -2.83
CA LYS A 619 -0.18 -12.32 -3.34
C LYS A 619 -0.70 -12.25 -4.79
N CYS A 620 -0.45 -13.25 -5.63
CA CYS A 620 -1.16 -13.43 -6.91
C CYS A 620 -2.67 -13.57 -6.66
N ASP A 621 -3.06 -14.46 -5.75
CA ASP A 621 -4.46 -14.75 -5.44
C ASP A 621 -5.22 -13.51 -4.90
N GLN A 622 -4.50 -12.53 -4.34
CA GLN A 622 -5.04 -11.25 -3.90
C GLN A 622 -5.29 -10.26 -5.06
N LEU A 623 -4.47 -10.27 -6.12
CA LEU A 623 -4.67 -9.40 -7.30
C LEU A 623 -5.88 -9.80 -8.15
N THR A 624 -6.31 -11.07 -8.10
CA THR A 624 -7.51 -11.54 -8.80
C THR A 624 -8.76 -10.73 -8.38
N SER A 625 -8.79 -10.19 -7.15
CA SER A 625 -9.85 -9.28 -6.68
C SER A 625 -9.91 -7.91 -7.38
N LEU A 626 -8.84 -7.53 -8.09
CA LEU A 626 -8.74 -6.31 -8.91
C LEU A 626 -8.86 -6.61 -10.43
N GLY A 627 -9.14 -7.86 -10.79
CA GLY A 627 -9.25 -8.31 -12.19
C GLY A 627 -7.93 -8.74 -12.84
N LEU A 628 -6.86 -8.95 -12.06
CA LEU A 628 -5.56 -9.41 -12.58
C LEU A 628 -5.16 -10.76 -11.99
N ASP A 629 -5.33 -11.82 -12.79
CA ASP A 629 -4.71 -13.12 -12.51
C ASP A 629 -3.30 -13.17 -13.12
N LEU A 630 -2.29 -13.36 -12.28
CA LEU A 630 -0.89 -13.59 -12.65
C LEU A 630 -0.37 -14.96 -12.17
N ARG A 631 -1.24 -15.81 -11.60
CA ARG A 631 -0.85 -17.06 -10.95
C ARG A 631 -0.28 -18.07 -11.94
N TYR A 632 -0.86 -18.15 -13.13
CA TYR A 632 -0.37 -19.04 -14.20
C TYR A 632 1.06 -18.70 -14.66
N LEU A 633 1.46 -17.42 -14.62
CA LEU A 633 2.83 -16.98 -14.95
C LEU A 633 3.82 -17.46 -13.88
N LEU A 634 3.44 -17.40 -12.60
CA LEU A 634 4.26 -17.87 -11.49
C LEU A 634 4.48 -19.39 -11.58
N ASP A 635 3.40 -20.15 -11.74
CA ASP A 635 3.46 -21.61 -11.78
C ASP A 635 4.24 -22.09 -13.02
N GLY A 636 4.04 -21.47 -14.19
CA GLY A 636 4.77 -21.79 -15.42
C GLY A 636 6.26 -21.44 -15.34
N ALA A 637 6.63 -20.30 -14.77
CA ALA A 637 8.03 -19.91 -14.58
C ALA A 637 8.75 -20.80 -13.55
N LEU A 638 8.05 -21.23 -12.49
CA LEU A 638 8.61 -22.14 -11.47
C LEU A 638 8.67 -23.61 -11.91
N ARG A 639 7.86 -24.04 -12.90
CA ARG A 639 7.77 -25.44 -13.39
C ARG A 639 9.13 -26.07 -13.65
N GLY A 640 10.00 -25.39 -14.39
CA GLY A 640 11.34 -25.88 -14.74
C GLY A 640 12.26 -26.02 -13.52
N PRO A 641 12.53 -24.93 -12.77
CA PRO A 641 13.30 -24.97 -11.53
C PRO A 641 12.79 -25.99 -10.50
N LEU A 642 11.48 -26.08 -10.28
CA LEU A 642 10.89 -27.03 -9.33
C LEU A 642 10.98 -28.48 -9.82
N THR A 643 10.80 -28.76 -11.12
CA THR A 643 11.03 -30.11 -11.67
C THR A 643 12.48 -30.56 -11.46
N LYS A 644 13.45 -29.64 -11.62
CA LYS A 644 14.86 -29.92 -11.33
C LYS A 644 15.09 -30.14 -9.83
N ALA A 645 14.57 -29.27 -8.96
CA ALA A 645 14.72 -29.40 -7.50
C ALA A 645 14.09 -30.68 -6.95
N LEU A 646 12.89 -31.05 -7.40
CA LEU A 646 12.24 -32.33 -7.08
C LEU A 646 13.13 -33.51 -7.46
N LYS A 647 13.69 -33.51 -8.69
CA LYS A 647 14.61 -34.56 -9.15
C LYS A 647 15.89 -34.63 -8.30
N GLU A 648 16.53 -33.50 -8.02
CA GLU A 648 17.72 -33.46 -7.15
C GLU A 648 17.41 -33.94 -5.73
N THR A 649 16.25 -33.59 -5.17
CA THR A 649 15.80 -34.09 -3.85
C THR A 649 15.52 -35.59 -3.89
N ARG A 650 14.80 -36.09 -4.90
CA ARG A 650 14.56 -37.52 -5.14
C ARG A 650 15.87 -38.31 -5.16
N ASP A 651 16.86 -37.82 -5.90
CA ASP A 651 18.14 -38.49 -6.09
C ASP A 651 18.97 -38.45 -4.77
N LYS A 652 19.06 -37.29 -4.09
CA LYS A 652 19.69 -37.14 -2.76
C LYS A 652 19.06 -38.02 -1.67
N LEU A 653 17.73 -38.10 -1.63
CA LEU A 653 17.01 -38.96 -0.68
C LEU A 653 17.18 -40.44 -1.01
N THR A 654 17.22 -40.80 -2.30
CA THR A 654 17.50 -42.15 -2.77
C THR A 654 18.88 -42.64 -2.30
N ASP A 655 19.92 -41.81 -2.40
CA ASP A 655 21.26 -42.17 -1.93
C ASP A 655 21.36 -42.20 -0.39
N THR A 656 20.63 -41.31 0.29
CA THR A 656 20.46 -41.35 1.76
C THR A 656 19.81 -42.67 2.22
N ILE A 657 18.84 -43.18 1.46
CA ILE A 657 18.18 -44.46 1.72
C ILE A 657 19.16 -45.62 1.48
N LYS A 658 19.85 -45.67 0.33
CA LYS A 658 20.86 -46.72 0.03
C LYS A 658 21.88 -46.88 1.15
N LEU A 659 22.39 -45.78 1.70
CA LEU A 659 23.32 -45.81 2.83
C LEU A 659 22.71 -46.47 4.06
N ARG A 660 21.52 -46.01 4.51
CA ARG A 660 20.82 -46.60 5.66
C ARG A 660 20.45 -48.07 5.46
N CYS A 661 20.09 -48.46 4.24
CA CYS A 661 19.86 -49.85 3.85
C CYS A 661 21.11 -50.73 3.96
N SER A 662 22.32 -50.17 3.73
CA SER A 662 23.57 -50.90 3.94
C SER A 662 23.98 -51.04 5.41
N GLU A 663 23.37 -50.24 6.30
CA GLU A 663 23.62 -50.25 7.75
C GLU A 663 22.52 -50.96 8.56
N ASP A 664 21.40 -51.37 7.94
CA ASP A 664 20.30 -52.03 8.66
C ASP A 664 20.71 -53.42 9.16
N LYS A 665 20.29 -53.71 10.39
CA LYS A 665 20.59 -54.93 11.14
C LYS A 665 19.33 -55.73 11.46
N TRP A 666 18.16 -55.25 11.02
CA TRP A 666 16.85 -55.89 11.19
C TRP A 666 16.55 -56.28 12.65
N LYS A 667 16.85 -55.38 13.59
CA LYS A 667 16.59 -55.57 15.03
C LYS A 667 15.56 -54.58 15.57
N PRO A 668 14.76 -54.96 16.59
CA PRO A 668 13.85 -54.05 17.29
C PRO A 668 14.53 -52.76 17.75
N PHE A 669 13.90 -51.61 17.53
CA PHE A 669 14.42 -50.32 17.96
C PHE A 669 14.07 -50.03 19.43
N ASN A 670 15.00 -49.43 20.19
CA ASN A 670 14.81 -49.04 21.58
C ASN A 670 14.65 -47.53 21.70
N LEU A 671 13.56 -47.09 22.33
CA LEU A 671 13.24 -45.69 22.58
C LEU A 671 13.91 -45.14 23.86
N ASN A 672 14.76 -45.93 24.52
CA ASN A 672 15.56 -45.63 25.72
C ASN A 672 14.76 -45.37 27.01
N ASN A 673 13.72 -44.54 26.97
CA ASN A 673 12.89 -44.22 28.13
C ASN A 673 11.43 -43.87 27.73
N ARG A 674 10.54 -43.94 28.72
CA ARG A 674 9.09 -43.68 28.52
C ARG A 674 8.79 -42.29 27.97
N GLN A 675 9.56 -41.26 28.33
CA GLN A 675 9.35 -39.89 27.84
C GLN A 675 9.67 -39.74 26.34
N GLN A 676 10.75 -40.39 25.86
CA GLN A 676 11.07 -40.47 24.43
C GLN A 676 10.03 -41.29 23.66
N ARG A 677 9.50 -42.38 24.24
CA ARG A 677 8.36 -43.13 23.68
C ARG A 677 7.11 -42.26 23.56
N ASP A 678 6.73 -41.54 24.62
CA ASP A 678 5.48 -40.78 24.61
C ASP A 678 5.55 -39.59 23.63
N LYS A 679 6.72 -38.95 23.51
CA LYS A 679 7.00 -37.96 22.45
C LYS A 679 6.95 -38.57 21.05
N PHE A 680 7.51 -39.77 20.86
CA PHE A 680 7.51 -40.51 19.59
C PHE A 680 6.07 -40.87 19.16
N LEU A 681 5.25 -41.37 20.09
CA LEU A 681 3.85 -41.68 19.81
C LEU A 681 3.05 -40.43 19.44
N ALA A 682 3.29 -39.29 20.10
CA ALA A 682 2.67 -38.02 19.75
C ALA A 682 3.05 -37.58 18.32
N GLU A 683 4.34 -37.57 17.98
CA GLU A 683 4.86 -37.20 16.64
C GLU A 683 4.20 -38.01 15.51
N PHE A 684 4.12 -39.33 15.65
CA PHE A 684 3.50 -40.18 14.63
C PHE A 684 1.97 -40.13 14.65
N SER A 685 1.33 -39.90 15.80
CA SER A 685 -0.11 -39.69 15.90
C SER A 685 -0.55 -38.39 15.21
N GLU A 686 0.17 -37.28 15.43
CA GLU A 686 -0.01 -36.02 14.72
C GLU A 686 0.20 -36.18 13.21
N ALA A 687 1.16 -37.01 12.80
CA ALA A 687 1.36 -37.37 11.40
C ALA A 687 0.27 -38.28 10.82
N GLY A 688 -0.60 -38.89 11.63
CA GLY A 688 -1.70 -39.76 11.22
C GLY A 688 -1.45 -41.28 11.33
N LEU A 689 -0.29 -41.71 11.85
CA LEU A 689 0.04 -43.12 12.09
C LEU A 689 -0.30 -43.54 13.53
N THR A 690 -1.60 -43.65 13.83
CA THR A 690 -2.09 -44.11 15.14
C THR A 690 -1.75 -45.57 15.44
N SER A 691 -1.49 -46.39 14.42
CA SER A 691 -1.12 -47.80 14.55
C SER A 691 0.27 -48.05 15.15
N MET A 692 1.14 -47.04 15.32
CA MET A 692 2.46 -47.20 15.95
C MET A 692 2.37 -47.83 17.36
N THR A 693 1.24 -47.67 18.03
CA THR A 693 0.96 -48.27 19.34
C THR A 693 0.93 -49.81 19.33
N SER A 694 0.53 -50.46 18.24
CA SER A 694 0.47 -51.95 18.16
C SER A 694 1.84 -52.60 17.91
N TYR A 695 2.84 -51.83 17.47
CA TYR A 695 4.22 -52.31 17.27
C TYR A 695 5.09 -52.10 18.51
N LEU A 696 4.59 -51.51 19.60
CA LEU A 696 5.30 -51.45 20.88
C LEU A 696 5.38 -52.83 21.56
N THR A 697 6.43 -53.05 22.33
CA THR A 697 6.61 -54.27 23.14
C THR A 697 7.34 -53.93 24.44
N GLY A 698 6.76 -54.31 25.57
CA GLY A 698 7.21 -53.86 26.89
C GLY A 698 7.17 -52.34 27.02
N ASP A 699 8.09 -51.77 27.78
CA ASP A 699 8.04 -50.36 28.17
C ASP A 699 8.54 -49.37 27.11
N CYS A 700 9.52 -49.77 26.28
CA CYS A 700 10.32 -48.87 25.43
C CYS A 700 10.76 -49.45 24.07
N TRP A 701 10.43 -50.70 23.72
CA TRP A 701 10.89 -51.33 22.47
C TRP A 701 9.82 -51.28 21.37
N LEU A 702 10.26 -51.16 20.12
CA LEU A 702 9.42 -51.22 18.91
C LEU A 702 9.80 -52.42 18.06
N ARG A 703 8.79 -53.15 17.58
CA ARG A 703 8.88 -54.25 16.60
C ARG A 703 9.06 -53.73 15.16
N LEU A 704 9.89 -52.70 14.98
CA LEU A 704 10.27 -52.09 13.70
C LEU A 704 11.76 -51.75 13.74
N SER A 705 12.44 -51.80 12.60
CA SER A 705 13.86 -51.43 12.50
C SER A 705 14.03 -49.91 12.59
N ASN A 706 15.20 -49.45 13.04
CA ASN A 706 15.55 -48.04 13.05
C ASN A 706 15.48 -47.42 11.64
N ASN A 707 15.86 -48.18 10.61
CA ASN A 707 15.77 -47.76 9.21
C ASN A 707 14.32 -47.51 8.80
N THR A 708 13.41 -48.44 9.06
CA THR A 708 11.96 -48.28 8.79
C THR A 708 11.41 -47.01 9.42
N ILE A 709 11.75 -46.74 10.69
CA ILE A 709 11.33 -45.53 11.42
C ILE A 709 11.90 -44.26 10.78
N LEU A 710 13.19 -44.24 10.45
CA LEU A 710 13.87 -43.09 9.83
C LEU A 710 13.44 -42.83 8.38
N PHE A 711 13.09 -43.89 7.64
CA PHE A 711 12.45 -43.81 6.32
C PHE A 711 11.03 -43.24 6.43
N THR A 712 10.23 -43.70 7.41
CA THR A 712 8.86 -43.22 7.63
C THR A 712 8.82 -41.71 7.86
N ARG A 713 9.70 -41.17 8.71
CA ARG A 713 9.86 -39.71 8.90
C ARG A 713 10.23 -38.98 7.61
N LEU A 714 11.25 -39.49 6.90
CA LEU A 714 11.76 -38.92 5.66
C LEU A 714 10.67 -38.86 4.58
N TYR A 715 9.91 -39.95 4.42
CA TYR A 715 8.86 -40.05 3.39
C TYR A 715 7.65 -39.16 3.70
N LEU A 716 7.26 -39.05 4.99
CA LEU A 716 6.19 -38.14 5.40
C LEU A 716 6.59 -36.67 5.24
N SER A 717 7.85 -36.31 5.50
CA SER A 717 8.37 -34.96 5.22
C SER A 717 8.41 -34.65 3.72
N LEU A 718 8.87 -35.60 2.90
CA LEU A 718 8.87 -35.47 1.44
C LEU A 718 7.46 -35.28 0.88
N LEU A 719 6.47 -36.04 1.37
CA LEU A 719 5.08 -35.92 0.98
C LEU A 719 4.52 -34.52 1.30
N GLN A 720 4.84 -33.99 2.49
CA GLN A 720 4.41 -32.67 2.93
C GLN A 720 5.03 -31.54 2.10
N ASP A 721 6.35 -31.61 1.83
CA ASP A 721 7.06 -30.67 0.95
C ASP A 721 6.48 -30.70 -0.48
N CYS A 722 6.20 -31.90 -1.02
CA CYS A 722 5.58 -32.07 -2.34
C CYS A 722 4.17 -31.49 -2.42
N PHE A 723 3.34 -31.61 -1.38
CA PHE A 723 1.99 -31.04 -1.36
C PHE A 723 2.00 -29.51 -1.34
N GLN A 724 2.91 -28.89 -0.58
CA GLN A 724 3.03 -27.43 -0.53
C GLN A 724 3.56 -26.82 -1.83
N LEU A 725 4.29 -27.60 -2.63
CA LEU A 725 4.80 -27.24 -3.97
C LEU A 725 3.88 -27.72 -5.10
N ALA A 726 2.69 -28.22 -4.81
CA ALA A 726 1.84 -28.87 -5.80
C ALA A 726 1.20 -27.89 -6.79
N THR A 727 1.50 -28.09 -8.07
CA THR A 727 0.74 -27.53 -9.20
C THR A 727 0.33 -28.66 -10.15
N SER A 728 -0.67 -28.42 -11.00
CA SER A 728 -1.12 -29.37 -12.02
C SER A 728 0.01 -29.83 -12.95
N GLU A 729 0.96 -28.95 -13.25
CA GLU A 729 2.10 -29.25 -14.13
C GLU A 729 3.22 -30.05 -13.44
N LEU A 730 3.34 -29.95 -12.11
CA LEU A 730 4.35 -30.66 -11.32
C LEU A 730 3.89 -32.04 -10.83
N LEU A 731 2.59 -32.34 -10.93
CA LEU A 731 1.97 -33.58 -10.45
C LEU A 731 2.73 -34.85 -10.88
N TYR A 732 3.12 -34.96 -12.15
CA TYR A 732 3.87 -36.12 -12.65
C TYR A 732 5.25 -36.25 -11.98
N SER A 733 5.96 -35.13 -11.79
CA SER A 733 7.28 -35.08 -11.15
C SER A 733 7.20 -35.40 -9.65
N ILE A 734 6.09 -35.02 -9.01
CA ILE A 734 5.77 -35.38 -7.61
C ILE A 734 5.46 -36.88 -7.50
N GLU A 735 4.56 -37.42 -8.34
CA GLU A 735 4.26 -38.86 -8.36
C GLU A 735 5.52 -39.70 -8.65
N ASP A 736 6.38 -39.27 -9.59
CA ASP A 736 7.65 -39.93 -9.87
C ASP A 736 8.61 -39.90 -8.67
N THR A 737 8.74 -38.74 -8.02
CA THR A 737 9.60 -38.57 -6.85
C THR A 737 9.18 -39.49 -5.70
N LEU A 738 7.88 -39.52 -5.40
CA LEU A 738 7.30 -40.40 -4.37
C LEU A 738 7.48 -41.89 -4.72
N TYR A 739 7.18 -42.27 -5.97
CA TYR A 739 7.36 -43.64 -6.48
C TYR A 739 8.81 -44.13 -6.33
N VAL A 740 9.78 -43.37 -6.84
CA VAL A 740 11.19 -43.78 -6.84
C VAL A 740 11.73 -43.91 -5.42
N VAL A 741 11.38 -42.98 -4.52
CA VAL A 741 11.85 -43.00 -3.12
C VAL A 741 11.24 -44.18 -2.35
N MET A 742 9.94 -44.47 -2.50
CA MET A 742 9.31 -45.63 -1.86
C MET A 742 9.82 -46.97 -2.45
N GLN A 743 9.98 -47.04 -3.77
CA GLN A 743 10.46 -48.26 -4.43
C GLN A 743 11.87 -48.67 -3.98
N HIS A 744 12.76 -47.72 -3.68
CA HIS A 744 14.10 -48.06 -3.17
C HIS A 744 14.06 -48.73 -1.79
N GLN A 745 13.22 -48.26 -0.87
CA GLN A 745 13.06 -48.91 0.45
C GLN A 745 12.49 -50.33 0.29
N LEU A 746 11.44 -50.50 -0.51
CA LEU A 746 10.81 -51.81 -0.71
C LEU A 746 11.70 -52.81 -1.48
N LYS A 747 12.55 -52.34 -2.40
CA LYS A 747 13.59 -53.16 -3.02
C LYS A 747 14.64 -53.67 -2.02
N HIS A 748 14.98 -52.88 -0.99
CA HIS A 748 15.85 -53.35 0.10
C HIS A 748 15.15 -54.39 0.99
N VAL A 749 13.85 -54.26 1.25
CA VAL A 749 13.06 -55.29 1.97
C VAL A 749 13.03 -56.60 1.17
N ASP A 750 12.67 -56.54 -0.12
CA ASP A 750 12.65 -57.71 -1.02
C ASP A 750 14.04 -58.38 -1.15
N ALA A 751 15.12 -57.59 -1.23
CA ALA A 751 16.48 -58.11 -1.23
C ALA A 751 16.90 -58.73 0.12
N SER A 752 16.42 -58.20 1.24
CA SER A 752 16.72 -58.72 2.59
C SER A 752 16.04 -60.07 2.85
N LEU A 753 14.78 -60.24 2.44
CA LEU A 753 14.07 -61.53 2.55
C LEU A 753 14.77 -62.65 1.74
N ARG A 754 15.34 -62.29 0.58
CA ARG A 754 16.09 -63.19 -0.31
C ARG A 754 17.53 -63.47 0.18
N ASN A 755 18.01 -62.78 1.21
CA ASN A 755 19.35 -63.02 1.77
C ASN A 755 19.28 -64.13 2.82
N ASP A 756 19.90 -65.27 2.56
CA ASP A 756 19.92 -66.40 3.51
C ASP A 756 20.74 -66.13 4.78
N GLN A 757 21.57 -65.07 4.80
CA GLN A 757 22.22 -64.59 6.05
C GLN A 757 21.24 -63.92 7.02
N LEU A 758 20.01 -63.60 6.59
CA LEU A 758 18.94 -62.98 7.39
C LEU A 758 17.75 -63.94 7.55
N ALA A 759 17.99 -65.25 7.45
CA ALA A 759 16.94 -66.27 7.51
C ALA A 759 16.17 -66.25 8.85
N ASP A 760 16.86 -66.01 9.96
CA ASP A 760 16.28 -65.93 11.31
C ASP A 760 15.45 -64.64 11.49
N GLU A 761 15.87 -63.53 10.88
CA GLU A 761 15.14 -62.26 10.90
C GLU A 761 13.93 -62.19 9.95
N ARG A 762 13.65 -63.21 9.12
CA ARG A 762 12.60 -63.16 8.07
C ARG A 762 11.23 -62.71 8.57
N GLU A 763 10.74 -63.22 9.70
CA GLU A 763 9.44 -62.79 10.27
C GLU A 763 9.44 -61.29 10.66
N PHE A 764 10.57 -60.79 11.17
CA PHE A 764 10.71 -59.38 11.54
C PHE A 764 10.79 -58.48 10.29
N ILE A 765 11.44 -58.94 9.22
CA ILE A 765 11.50 -58.23 7.94
C ILE A 765 10.09 -58.14 7.32
N VAL A 766 9.30 -59.23 7.33
CA VAL A 766 7.89 -59.21 6.90
C VAL A 766 7.05 -58.25 7.76
N GLN A 767 7.23 -58.22 9.09
CA GLN A 767 6.53 -57.25 9.94
C GLN A 767 6.87 -55.78 9.60
N ASN A 768 8.09 -55.50 9.12
CA ASN A 768 8.46 -54.17 8.64
C ASN A 768 7.88 -53.90 7.24
N ALA A 769 7.77 -54.91 6.38
CA ALA A 769 7.14 -54.81 5.06
C ALA A 769 5.64 -54.47 5.16
N ASP A 770 4.90 -55.20 5.99
CA ASP A 770 3.50 -54.92 6.36
C ASP A 770 3.34 -53.47 6.82
N PHE A 771 4.17 -53.02 7.76
CA PHE A 771 4.10 -51.66 8.25
C PHE A 771 4.28 -50.61 7.14
N ILE A 772 5.23 -50.82 6.22
CA ILE A 772 5.48 -49.89 5.10
C ILE A 772 4.33 -49.90 4.09
N LEU A 773 3.78 -51.08 3.75
CA LEU A 773 2.77 -51.25 2.70
C LEU A 773 1.33 -50.97 3.17
N ASN A 774 0.96 -51.51 4.33
CA ASN A 774 -0.41 -51.47 4.84
C ASN A 774 -0.68 -50.24 5.71
N ASN A 775 0.30 -49.73 6.45
CA ASN A 775 0.13 -48.52 7.27
C ASN A 775 0.66 -47.26 6.57
N LEU A 776 1.96 -47.17 6.29
CA LEU A 776 2.58 -45.95 5.73
C LEU A 776 2.05 -45.64 4.32
N LEU A 777 2.17 -46.57 3.37
CA LEU A 777 1.76 -46.33 1.99
C LEU A 777 0.25 -46.06 1.90
N THR A 778 -0.60 -46.79 2.63
CA THR A 778 -2.04 -46.51 2.71
C THR A 778 -2.34 -45.11 3.27
N LEU A 779 -1.63 -44.66 4.32
CA LEU A 779 -1.79 -43.29 4.81
C LEU A 779 -1.37 -42.25 3.75
N CYS A 780 -0.28 -42.51 3.02
CA CYS A 780 0.16 -41.61 1.95
C CYS A 780 -0.82 -41.58 0.77
N GLU A 781 -1.41 -42.72 0.38
CA GLU A 781 -2.50 -42.79 -0.61
C GLU A 781 -3.72 -41.99 -0.15
N ASN A 782 -4.17 -42.17 1.10
CA ASN A 782 -5.31 -41.45 1.66
C ASN A 782 -5.06 -39.94 1.73
N LYS A 783 -3.86 -39.52 2.17
CA LYS A 783 -3.47 -38.09 2.20
C LYS A 783 -3.37 -37.48 0.81
N PHE A 784 -2.87 -38.24 -0.18
CA PHE A 784 -2.81 -37.80 -1.57
C PHE A 784 -4.22 -37.63 -2.15
N GLU A 785 -5.12 -38.58 -1.92
CA GLU A 785 -6.53 -38.49 -2.36
C GLU A 785 -7.26 -37.33 -1.68
N GLN A 786 -7.03 -37.07 -0.40
CA GLN A 786 -7.57 -35.90 0.30
C GLN A 786 -7.05 -34.57 -0.28
N HIS A 787 -5.76 -34.49 -0.64
CA HIS A 787 -5.16 -33.26 -1.17
C HIS A 787 -5.56 -32.98 -2.62
N PHE A 788 -5.56 -34.01 -3.47
CA PHE A 788 -5.75 -33.87 -4.92
C PHE A 788 -7.14 -34.25 -5.43
N GLN A 789 -8.00 -34.82 -4.59
CA GLN A 789 -9.34 -35.34 -4.95
C GLN A 789 -9.34 -36.48 -5.99
N PHE A 790 -8.20 -37.15 -6.20
CA PHE A 790 -8.07 -38.38 -6.96
C PHE A 790 -6.90 -39.25 -6.45
N LYS A 791 -6.93 -40.54 -6.77
CA LYS A 791 -5.89 -41.51 -6.37
C LYS A 791 -4.66 -41.44 -7.27
N SER A 792 -3.47 -41.39 -6.65
CA SER A 792 -2.20 -41.52 -7.38
C SER A 792 -2.12 -42.85 -8.11
N LYS A 793 -1.74 -42.82 -9.38
CA LYS A 793 -1.51 -44.03 -10.18
C LYS A 793 -0.18 -44.68 -9.78
N LYS A 794 0.85 -43.88 -9.50
CA LYS A 794 2.16 -44.44 -9.13
C LYS A 794 2.19 -45.04 -7.72
N LEU A 795 1.51 -44.46 -6.72
CA LEU A 795 1.45 -45.07 -5.37
C LEU A 795 0.72 -46.43 -5.40
N ALA A 796 -0.42 -46.51 -6.10
CA ALA A 796 -1.14 -47.77 -6.31
C ALA A 796 -0.31 -48.80 -7.11
N GLN A 797 0.54 -48.33 -8.03
CA GLN A 797 1.51 -49.18 -8.74
C GLN A 797 2.56 -49.76 -7.78
N VAL A 798 3.15 -48.97 -6.88
CA VAL A 798 4.07 -49.51 -5.83
C VAL A 798 3.36 -50.57 -5.00
N LYS A 799 2.13 -50.29 -4.54
CA LYS A 799 1.37 -51.21 -3.70
C LYS A 799 1.15 -52.57 -4.38
N LYS A 800 0.93 -52.56 -5.71
CA LYS A 800 0.79 -53.77 -6.53
C LYS A 800 2.14 -54.45 -6.84
N GLU A 801 3.21 -53.70 -7.05
CA GLU A 801 4.57 -54.23 -7.33
C GLU A 801 5.15 -55.03 -6.16
N PHE A 802 4.78 -54.68 -4.92
CA PHE A 802 5.39 -55.24 -3.70
C PHE A 802 4.39 -55.94 -2.77
N GLN A 803 3.17 -56.23 -3.24
CA GLN A 803 2.14 -56.90 -2.45
C GLN A 803 2.58 -58.30 -1.94
N HIS A 804 3.58 -58.93 -2.55
CA HIS A 804 4.11 -60.23 -2.13
C HIS A 804 5.02 -60.18 -0.88
N LEU A 805 5.28 -59.00 -0.32
CA LEU A 805 6.15 -58.83 0.86
C LEU A 805 5.41 -58.88 2.20
N ALA A 806 4.06 -58.84 2.21
CA ALA A 806 3.22 -58.68 3.40
C ALA A 806 1.94 -59.52 3.33
#